data_AF-A0A0A2JIR3-F1
#
_entry.id   AF-A0A0A2JIR3-F1
#
_cell.length_a   1.000
_cell.length_b   1.000
_cell.length_c   1.000
_cell.angle_alpha   90.00
_cell.angle_beta   90.00
_cell.angle_gamma   90.00
#
_symmetry.space_group_name_H-M   'P 1'
#
loop_
_entity.id
_entity.type
_entity.pdbx_description
1 polymer ?
#
loop_
_entity_poly.entity_id
_entity_poly.type
_entity_poly.pdbx_seq_one_letter_code
_entity_poly.pdbx_strand_id
1 'polypeptide(L)'
;MAFLQIVTTSVVVTLLWVVTESIRRLFFHPLAHIPGPRLAALTWWYEFYYDVVLPGKYIFKIQELHREYGPILRITPDEIHTNDVGFLDTVYAGLKDKYEYPLRALRVPGGVGTTADAKLHKLRREALVPFFSKRNVLSLQHLVTEKVDQLSELIAKHAREKSQANLSDLFFAFSNDVVTNFLFAHKMNSLADEEQAGISRNNSRQLLLGVHINKHFPWIPDFLEALPTSISRPLMPPGLIDMFNLFDRVRGEISGIMKAQSSGADRKSGRSTTEKEAVYESLLVNESLPPQERTLTRLEQEGALLALAGTESPALSLSIAFYHLLANPSILNRLRAELETVPVDASWPQLEKLSYLMAVIEEGNRLSFGVTARIGRRAHEELIYTPSPYATTPGTGKSYKIPARTPLSISTLSAHTAQSVFPDPFTFDPERWLGEAGRERKRFQMAFTKGSRKCLGIELANAELSLVIAVLVRSYDMVLYETDARDVSFEHDYQIAMPKIGSKAVGKCDASSLPLPSSGECYGVDVSSWQRFGWEMLRCRANFGGFSFTRAECTVAAPFYFQPGRLSGFGPFQDGGVRANGPLAIIALRESGIIWPRAKRHDLLLSVGTGFTAPALDHGLRHKAWDSALPRLFRATMSSASMDGQQGLFEALIYLPHWSKPDVLRLDQAIPSPLPELDDISVLQE
;
A
#
# COMPACT_ATOMS: atom_id res chain seq x y z
N MET A 1 -37.73 -6.82 37.88
CA MET A 1 -38.50 -7.87 37.17
C MET A 1 -38.51 -7.61 35.67
N ALA A 2 -39.53 -6.96 35.09
CA ALA A 2 -39.73 -6.88 33.64
C ALA A 2 -38.50 -6.46 32.81
N PHE A 3 -37.80 -5.38 33.16
CA PHE A 3 -36.59 -4.94 32.43
C PHE A 3 -35.50 -6.03 32.37
N LEU A 4 -35.24 -6.72 33.49
CA LEU A 4 -34.27 -7.81 33.54
C LEU A 4 -34.72 -8.99 32.67
N GLN A 5 -36.01 -9.33 32.69
CA GLN A 5 -36.57 -10.39 31.82
C GLN A 5 -36.45 -10.04 30.34
N ILE A 6 -36.67 -8.78 29.95
CA ILE A 6 -36.46 -8.28 28.58
C ILE A 6 -34.98 -8.45 28.20
N VAL A 7 -34.05 -7.92 29.00
CA VAL A 7 -32.60 -8.01 28.73
C VAL A 7 -32.14 -9.48 28.62
N THR A 8 -32.53 -10.35 29.56
CA THR A 8 -32.20 -11.79 29.50
C THR A 8 -32.78 -12.45 28.25
N THR A 9 -34.04 -12.16 27.90
CA THR A 9 -34.67 -12.72 26.69
C THR A 9 -33.96 -12.25 25.42
N SER A 10 -33.64 -10.96 25.30
CA SER A 10 -32.90 -10.39 24.17
C SER A 10 -31.51 -11.03 24.02
N VAL A 11 -30.78 -11.22 25.14
CA VAL A 11 -29.47 -11.90 25.13
C VAL A 11 -29.59 -13.35 24.68
N VAL A 12 -30.57 -14.11 25.20
CA VAL A 12 -30.79 -15.51 24.81
C VAL A 12 -31.18 -15.63 23.33
N VAL A 13 -32.09 -14.79 22.84
CA VAL A 13 -32.49 -14.77 21.42
C VAL A 13 -31.31 -14.40 20.52
N THR A 14 -30.50 -13.41 20.91
CA THR A 14 -29.28 -13.03 20.17
C THR A 14 -28.26 -14.17 20.11
N LEU A 15 -28.01 -14.86 21.24
CA LEU A 15 -27.10 -16.00 21.29
C LEU A 15 -27.60 -17.17 20.43
N LEU A 16 -28.89 -17.52 20.51
CA LEU A 16 -29.50 -18.56 19.67
C LEU A 16 -29.41 -18.22 18.17
N TRP A 17 -29.65 -16.96 17.80
CA TRP A 17 -29.50 -16.48 16.43
C TRP A 17 -28.05 -16.57 15.95
N VAL A 18 -27.08 -16.09 16.75
CA VAL A 18 -25.65 -16.18 16.42
C VAL A 18 -25.21 -17.64 16.26
N VAL A 19 -25.60 -18.55 17.15
CA VAL A 19 -25.25 -19.98 17.04
C VAL A 19 -25.87 -20.61 15.80
N THR A 20 -27.15 -20.33 15.52
CA THR A 20 -27.85 -20.86 14.34
C THR A 20 -27.21 -20.37 13.04
N GLU A 21 -26.90 -19.07 12.95
CA GLU A 21 -26.24 -18.46 11.79
C GLU A 21 -24.80 -18.97 11.63
N SER A 22 -24.09 -19.23 12.73
CA SER A 22 -22.74 -19.83 12.74
C SER A 22 -22.77 -21.24 12.15
N ILE A 23 -23.71 -22.08 12.59
CA ILE A 23 -23.92 -23.43 12.06
C ILE A 23 -24.30 -23.36 10.56
N ARG A 24 -25.21 -22.44 10.18
CA ARG A 24 -25.59 -22.22 8.78
C ARG A 24 -24.37 -21.87 7.91
N ARG A 25 -23.53 -20.91 8.34
CA ARG A 25 -22.36 -20.44 7.58
C ARG A 25 -21.25 -21.47 7.43
N LEU A 26 -21.05 -22.30 8.45
CA LEU A 26 -19.96 -23.29 8.48
C LEU A 26 -20.31 -24.59 7.77
N PHE A 27 -21.55 -25.08 7.91
CA PHE A 27 -21.92 -26.43 7.46
C PHE A 27 -22.98 -26.47 6.34
N PHE A 28 -23.91 -25.51 6.32
CA PHE A 28 -25.05 -25.49 5.39
C PHE A 28 -24.97 -24.36 4.35
N HIS A 29 -23.82 -23.69 4.25
CA HIS A 29 -23.63 -22.63 3.26
C HIS A 29 -23.41 -23.23 1.87
N PRO A 30 -23.92 -22.61 0.79
CA PRO A 30 -23.59 -23.01 -0.58
C PRO A 30 -22.09 -22.98 -0.93
N LEU A 31 -21.23 -22.46 -0.03
CA LEU A 31 -19.77 -22.42 -0.15
C LEU A 31 -19.05 -23.26 0.93
N ALA A 32 -19.74 -24.10 1.70
CA ALA A 32 -19.14 -24.88 2.79
C ALA A 32 -18.16 -25.97 2.30
N HIS A 33 -18.21 -26.34 1.03
CA HIS A 33 -17.28 -27.26 0.36
C HIS A 33 -16.02 -26.60 -0.20
N ILE A 34 -15.96 -25.26 -0.24
CA ILE A 34 -14.77 -24.48 -0.65
C ILE A 34 -13.82 -24.39 0.56
N PRO A 35 -12.52 -24.68 0.42
CA PRO A 35 -11.58 -24.66 1.55
C PRO A 35 -11.24 -23.22 1.97
N GLY A 36 -10.72 -23.07 3.19
CA GLY A 36 -10.31 -21.80 3.77
C GLY A 36 -10.50 -21.76 5.29
N PRO A 37 -10.06 -20.69 5.98
CA PRO A 37 -10.18 -20.58 7.42
C PRO A 37 -11.64 -20.60 7.89
N ARG A 38 -11.95 -21.41 8.90
CA ARG A 38 -13.30 -21.45 9.50
C ARG A 38 -13.75 -20.09 10.05
N LEU A 39 -12.82 -19.26 10.56
CA LEU A 39 -13.12 -17.91 11.02
C LEU A 39 -13.53 -16.97 9.86
N ALA A 40 -12.86 -17.09 8.71
CA ALA A 40 -13.20 -16.33 7.50
C ALA A 40 -14.58 -16.72 6.95
N ALA A 41 -14.85 -18.03 6.88
CA ALA A 41 -16.16 -18.58 6.49
C ALA A 41 -17.29 -18.20 7.47
N LEU A 42 -16.97 -17.90 8.72
CA LEU A 42 -17.91 -17.52 9.77
C LEU A 42 -18.24 -16.03 9.76
N THR A 43 -17.24 -15.15 9.67
CA THR A 43 -17.45 -13.71 9.91
C THR A 43 -16.46 -12.77 9.20
N TRP A 44 -16.96 -11.61 8.79
CA TRP A 44 -16.16 -10.48 8.29
C TRP A 44 -15.24 -9.87 9.36
N TRP A 45 -15.37 -10.23 10.65
CA TRP A 45 -14.39 -9.84 11.67
C TRP A 45 -12.98 -10.39 11.38
N TYR A 46 -12.86 -11.49 10.62
CA TYR A 46 -11.57 -11.99 10.14
C TYR A 46 -10.91 -11.03 9.15
N GLU A 47 -11.67 -10.55 8.15
CA GLU A 47 -11.22 -9.50 7.21
C GLU A 47 -10.90 -8.20 7.95
N PHE A 48 -11.81 -7.72 8.82
CA PHE A 48 -11.62 -6.50 9.60
C PHE A 48 -10.31 -6.49 10.42
N TYR A 49 -9.96 -7.63 11.03
CA TYR A 49 -8.71 -7.76 11.77
C TYR A 49 -7.49 -7.50 10.86
N TYR A 50 -7.48 -8.05 9.65
CA TYR A 50 -6.37 -7.88 8.71
C TYR A 50 -6.42 -6.61 7.85
N ASP A 51 -7.50 -5.83 7.89
CA ASP A 51 -7.60 -4.56 7.16
C ASP A 51 -7.49 -3.32 8.08
N VAL A 52 -7.98 -3.43 9.32
CA VAL A 52 -8.06 -2.30 10.26
C VAL A 52 -7.15 -2.50 11.49
N VAL A 53 -7.11 -3.69 12.08
CA VAL A 53 -6.27 -3.95 13.28
C VAL A 53 -4.81 -4.22 12.90
N LEU A 54 -4.58 -4.85 11.75
CA LEU A 54 -3.30 -4.94 11.07
C LEU A 54 -3.41 -4.13 9.75
N PRO A 55 -3.10 -2.82 9.75
CA PRO A 55 -3.36 -1.88 8.65
C PRO A 55 -3.15 -2.44 7.23
N GLY A 56 -4.24 -2.66 6.47
CA GLY A 56 -4.22 -3.04 5.05
C GLY A 56 -3.47 -4.34 4.72
N LYS A 57 -3.37 -5.30 5.64
CA LYS A 57 -2.60 -6.55 5.47
C LYS A 57 -3.38 -7.73 4.87
N TYR A 58 -4.68 -7.64 4.65
CA TYR A 58 -5.46 -8.85 4.32
C TYR A 58 -5.12 -9.49 2.97
N ILE A 59 -4.72 -8.68 1.98
CA ILE A 59 -4.34 -9.19 0.66
C ILE A 59 -3.09 -10.09 0.72
N PHE A 60 -2.17 -9.83 1.66
CA PHE A 60 -0.98 -10.65 1.91
C PHE A 60 -1.36 -11.92 2.67
N LYS A 61 -2.28 -11.82 3.65
CA LYS A 61 -2.81 -13.00 4.34
C LYS A 61 -3.49 -13.96 3.37
N ILE A 62 -4.19 -13.45 2.35
CA ILE A 62 -4.77 -14.28 1.28
C ILE A 62 -3.69 -15.05 0.48
N GLN A 63 -2.50 -14.48 0.25
CA GLN A 63 -1.38 -15.22 -0.37
C GLN A 63 -0.87 -16.35 0.54
N GLU A 64 -0.79 -16.13 1.86
CA GLU A 64 -0.43 -17.19 2.83
C GLU A 64 -1.47 -18.32 2.82
N LEU A 65 -2.76 -17.97 2.88
CA LEU A 65 -3.86 -18.92 2.88
C LEU A 65 -3.89 -19.77 1.59
N HIS A 66 -3.45 -19.22 0.46
CA HIS A 66 -3.32 -19.98 -0.78
C HIS A 66 -2.26 -21.09 -0.72
N ARG A 67 -1.23 -20.92 0.12
CA ARG A 67 -0.19 -21.95 0.38
C ARG A 67 -0.69 -23.03 1.34
N GLU A 68 -1.60 -22.68 2.26
CA GLU A 68 -2.18 -23.57 3.27
C GLU A 68 -3.36 -24.42 2.73
N TYR A 69 -4.26 -23.81 1.96
CA TYR A 69 -5.54 -24.41 1.55
C TYR A 69 -5.66 -24.69 0.03
N GLY A 70 -4.69 -24.28 -0.79
CA GLY A 70 -4.67 -24.48 -2.24
C GLY A 70 -5.24 -23.29 -3.07
N PRO A 71 -5.46 -23.48 -4.38
CA PRO A 71 -5.58 -22.36 -5.32
C PRO A 71 -6.95 -21.66 -5.37
N ILE A 72 -7.97 -22.16 -4.67
CA ILE A 72 -9.29 -21.53 -4.52
C ILE A 72 -9.70 -21.50 -3.05
N LEU A 73 -10.14 -20.35 -2.55
CA LEU A 73 -10.38 -20.10 -1.13
C LEU A 73 -11.71 -19.41 -0.86
N ARG A 74 -12.41 -19.79 0.20
CA ARG A 74 -13.45 -18.97 0.83
C ARG A 74 -12.81 -18.01 1.83
N ILE A 75 -12.82 -16.72 1.52
CA ILE A 75 -12.12 -15.67 2.27
C ILE A 75 -13.06 -14.78 3.10
N THR A 76 -14.36 -14.81 2.85
CA THR A 76 -15.36 -14.25 3.77
C THR A 76 -16.55 -15.22 3.87
N PRO A 77 -17.63 -14.93 4.60
CA PRO A 77 -18.83 -15.76 4.56
C PRO A 77 -19.34 -15.99 3.12
N ASP A 78 -19.20 -14.99 2.24
CA ASP A 78 -19.78 -14.99 0.89
C ASP A 78 -18.75 -14.95 -0.25
N GLU A 79 -17.51 -14.47 -0.02
CA GLU A 79 -16.52 -14.25 -1.10
C GLU A 79 -15.53 -15.41 -1.26
N ILE A 80 -15.27 -15.74 -2.53
CA ILE A 80 -14.19 -16.62 -2.97
C ILE A 80 -13.05 -15.80 -3.60
N HIS A 81 -11.81 -16.18 -3.33
CA HIS A 81 -10.62 -15.69 -4.04
C HIS A 81 -9.85 -16.86 -4.67
N THR A 82 -9.19 -16.63 -5.80
CA THR A 82 -8.27 -17.59 -6.43
C THR A 82 -6.94 -16.94 -6.84
N ASN A 83 -5.85 -17.70 -6.75
CA ASN A 83 -4.51 -17.33 -7.23
C ASN A 83 -4.19 -17.92 -8.62
N ASP A 84 -5.21 -18.49 -9.27
CA ASP A 84 -5.11 -19.15 -10.56
C ASP A 84 -5.35 -18.16 -11.70
N VAL A 85 -4.26 -17.66 -12.28
CA VAL A 85 -4.32 -16.61 -13.31
C VAL A 85 -4.84 -17.12 -14.66
N GLY A 86 -4.96 -18.44 -14.84
CA GLY A 86 -5.70 -19.03 -15.97
C GLY A 86 -7.20 -18.75 -15.90
N PHE A 87 -7.73 -18.46 -14.70
CA PHE A 87 -9.14 -18.10 -14.49
C PHE A 87 -9.45 -16.62 -14.72
N LEU A 88 -8.47 -15.76 -15.05
CA LEU A 88 -8.66 -14.32 -15.23
C LEU A 88 -9.82 -13.96 -16.16
N ASP A 89 -9.92 -14.61 -17.32
CA ASP A 89 -10.99 -14.28 -18.28
C ASP A 89 -12.34 -14.88 -17.83
N THR A 90 -12.35 -16.04 -17.18
CA THR A 90 -13.54 -16.61 -16.52
C THR A 90 -14.09 -15.69 -15.43
N VAL A 91 -13.23 -14.96 -14.69
CA VAL A 91 -13.65 -13.96 -13.70
C VAL A 91 -14.08 -12.64 -14.35
N TYR A 92 -13.26 -12.09 -15.27
CA TYR A 92 -13.38 -10.69 -15.70
C TYR A 92 -14.03 -10.46 -17.08
N ALA A 93 -14.08 -11.45 -17.97
CA ALA A 93 -14.74 -11.32 -19.27
C ALA A 93 -16.26 -11.45 -19.17
N GLY A 94 -16.97 -10.92 -20.17
CA GLY A 94 -18.44 -10.90 -20.23
C GLY A 94 -19.08 -9.77 -19.41
N LEU A 95 -20.39 -9.86 -19.21
CA LEU A 95 -21.23 -8.85 -18.58
C LEU A 95 -21.54 -9.25 -17.13
N LYS A 96 -20.58 -9.05 -16.22
CA LYS A 96 -20.66 -9.48 -14.81
C LYS A 96 -20.79 -8.30 -13.85
N ASP A 97 -21.54 -8.49 -12.77
CA ASP A 97 -21.72 -7.47 -11.73
C ASP A 97 -20.46 -7.39 -10.86
N LYS A 98 -20.19 -6.24 -10.24
CA LYS A 98 -19.21 -6.14 -9.16
C LYS A 98 -19.86 -6.55 -7.84
N TYR A 99 -19.09 -7.14 -6.93
CA TYR A 99 -19.54 -7.35 -5.55
C TYR A 99 -19.71 -5.99 -4.87
N GLU A 100 -20.87 -5.75 -4.26
CA GLU A 100 -21.29 -4.42 -3.78
C GLU A 100 -20.62 -4.01 -2.46
N TYR A 101 -20.18 -5.00 -1.67
CA TYR A 101 -19.57 -4.80 -0.36
C TYR A 101 -18.31 -3.90 -0.40
N PRO A 102 -17.26 -4.20 -1.20
CA PRO A 102 -16.08 -3.35 -1.29
C PRO A 102 -16.34 -1.97 -1.93
N LEU A 103 -17.41 -1.78 -2.72
CA LEU A 103 -17.67 -0.52 -3.44
C LEU A 103 -18.04 0.64 -2.51
N ARG A 104 -18.45 0.34 -1.28
CA ARG A 104 -18.75 1.33 -0.22
C ARG A 104 -17.53 2.15 0.20
N ALA A 105 -16.33 1.62 -0.05
CA ALA A 105 -15.07 2.15 0.46
C ALA A 105 -14.72 3.57 -0.03
N LEU A 106 -15.09 3.93 -1.28
CA LEU A 106 -14.81 5.22 -1.92
C LEU A 106 -15.94 6.27 -1.82
N ARG A 107 -17.10 5.96 -1.22
CA ARG A 107 -18.25 6.90 -1.06
C ARG A 107 -18.82 7.58 -2.33
N VAL A 108 -18.40 7.24 -3.55
CA VAL A 108 -18.87 7.87 -4.83
C VAL A 108 -19.77 6.97 -5.69
N PRO A 109 -21.00 6.59 -5.27
CA PRO A 109 -21.84 5.59 -5.95
C PRO A 109 -22.36 5.97 -7.37
N GLY A 110 -22.35 7.25 -7.73
CA GLY A 110 -22.74 7.73 -9.06
C GLY A 110 -21.71 7.48 -10.17
N GLY A 111 -20.47 7.19 -9.82
CA GLY A 111 -19.38 7.00 -10.78
C GLY A 111 -19.33 5.62 -11.46
N VAL A 112 -18.72 5.55 -12.64
CA VAL A 112 -18.64 4.32 -13.45
C VAL A 112 -17.84 3.23 -12.74
N GLY A 113 -16.71 3.58 -12.11
CA GLY A 113 -15.85 2.63 -11.40
C GLY A 113 -16.51 1.98 -10.18
N THR A 114 -17.43 2.66 -9.51
CA THR A 114 -18.21 2.19 -8.34
C THR A 114 -19.55 1.55 -8.72
N THR A 115 -19.94 1.56 -10.01
CA THR A 115 -21.22 1.02 -10.47
C THR A 115 -21.24 -0.52 -10.37
N ALA A 116 -22.10 -1.06 -9.50
CA ALA A 116 -22.23 -2.50 -9.27
C ALA A 116 -22.81 -3.26 -10.47
N ASP A 117 -24.03 -2.90 -10.88
CA ASP A 117 -24.76 -3.55 -11.98
C ASP A 117 -24.01 -3.44 -13.32
N ALA A 118 -23.98 -4.53 -14.07
CA ALA A 118 -23.23 -4.63 -15.33
C ALA A 118 -23.85 -3.83 -16.49
N LYS A 119 -25.17 -3.71 -16.57
CA LYS A 119 -25.89 -3.00 -17.63
C LYS A 119 -25.81 -1.49 -17.43
N LEU A 120 -26.02 -1.01 -16.20
CA LEU A 120 -25.87 0.38 -15.82
C LEU A 120 -24.42 0.85 -15.99
N HIS A 121 -23.44 0.03 -15.60
CA HIS A 121 -22.04 0.31 -15.89
C HIS A 121 -21.76 0.41 -17.39
N LYS A 122 -22.30 -0.51 -18.20
CA LYS A 122 -22.14 -0.48 -19.66
C LYS A 122 -22.64 0.85 -20.22
N LEU A 123 -23.87 1.24 -19.85
CA LEU A 123 -24.49 2.51 -20.24
C LEU A 123 -23.65 3.74 -19.83
N ARG A 124 -23.22 3.82 -18.56
CA ARG A 124 -22.34 4.89 -18.05
C ARG A 124 -21.01 4.94 -18.81
N ARG A 125 -20.42 3.78 -19.11
CA ARG A 125 -19.14 3.68 -19.83
C ARG A 125 -19.25 4.09 -21.29
N GLU A 126 -20.28 3.64 -22.01
CA GLU A 126 -20.44 3.91 -23.45
C GLU A 126 -20.57 5.41 -23.73
N ALA A 127 -21.22 6.17 -22.83
CA ALA A 127 -21.25 7.63 -22.90
C ALA A 127 -19.89 8.31 -22.63
N LEU A 128 -18.94 7.65 -21.96
CA LEU A 128 -17.62 8.21 -21.61
C LEU A 128 -16.49 7.80 -22.57
N VAL A 129 -16.59 6.63 -23.22
CA VAL A 129 -15.55 6.08 -24.10
C VAL A 129 -15.06 7.01 -25.22
N PRO A 130 -15.89 7.86 -25.87
CA PRO A 130 -15.42 8.79 -26.90
C PRO A 130 -14.31 9.74 -26.41
N PHE A 131 -14.43 10.29 -25.21
CA PHE A 131 -13.47 11.24 -24.64
C PHE A 131 -12.12 10.58 -24.31
N PHE A 132 -12.15 9.34 -23.83
CA PHE A 132 -10.94 8.56 -23.53
C PHE A 132 -10.44 7.73 -24.73
N SER A 133 -10.96 7.98 -25.94
CA SER A 133 -10.45 7.35 -27.15
C SER A 133 -9.07 7.91 -27.52
N LYS A 134 -8.21 7.07 -28.09
CA LYS A 134 -6.86 7.47 -28.54
C LYS A 134 -6.86 8.70 -29.45
N ARG A 135 -7.86 8.82 -30.33
CA ARG A 135 -8.05 10.01 -31.18
C ARG A 135 -8.23 11.28 -30.35
N ASN A 136 -9.06 11.24 -29.31
CA ASN A 136 -9.35 12.40 -28.49
C ASN A 136 -8.18 12.75 -27.54
N VAL A 137 -7.48 11.74 -27.00
CA VAL A 137 -6.22 11.95 -26.27
C VAL A 137 -5.16 12.61 -27.16
N LEU A 138 -5.03 12.20 -28.42
CA LEU A 138 -4.08 12.82 -29.37
C LEU A 138 -4.41 14.28 -29.72
N SER A 139 -5.67 14.64 -29.93
CA SER A 139 -6.05 16.06 -30.11
C SER A 139 -5.79 16.92 -28.87
N LEU A 140 -5.61 16.29 -27.71
CA LEU A 140 -5.32 16.94 -26.43
C LEU A 140 -3.87 16.74 -25.96
N GLN A 141 -2.98 16.20 -26.82
CA GLN A 141 -1.59 15.95 -26.45
C GLN A 141 -0.87 17.25 -26.03
N HIS A 142 -1.25 18.40 -26.61
CA HIS A 142 -0.69 19.72 -26.27
C HIS A 142 -0.75 20.03 -24.76
N LEU A 143 -1.81 19.59 -24.08
CA LEU A 143 -2.04 19.79 -22.65
C LEU A 143 -1.13 18.91 -21.80
N VAL A 144 -0.90 17.67 -22.25
CA VAL A 144 0.04 16.76 -21.60
C VAL A 144 1.46 17.28 -21.79
N THR A 145 1.82 17.75 -22.98
CA THR A 145 3.11 18.39 -23.26
C THR A 145 3.33 19.66 -22.44
N GLU A 146 2.35 20.59 -22.38
CA GLU A 146 2.38 21.80 -21.51
C GLU A 146 2.75 21.44 -20.05
N LYS A 147 2.24 20.31 -19.55
CA LYS A 147 2.50 19.83 -18.19
C LYS A 147 3.79 19.03 -18.02
N VAL A 148 4.25 18.34 -19.06
CA VAL A 148 5.57 17.67 -19.07
C VAL A 148 6.68 18.72 -19.12
N ASP A 149 6.51 19.78 -19.91
CA ASP A 149 7.47 20.89 -20.00
C ASP A 149 7.57 21.63 -18.66
N GLN A 150 6.42 21.92 -18.02
CA GLN A 150 6.38 22.52 -16.66
C GLN A 150 7.06 21.61 -15.61
N LEU A 151 6.80 20.31 -15.64
CA LEU A 151 7.45 19.33 -14.76
C LEU A 151 8.98 19.31 -14.99
N SER A 152 9.40 19.35 -16.26
CA SER A 152 10.80 19.41 -16.67
C SER A 152 11.50 20.67 -16.15
N GLU A 153 10.85 21.83 -16.24
CA GLU A 153 11.39 23.11 -15.73
C GLU A 153 11.62 23.09 -14.20
N LEU A 154 10.73 22.43 -13.44
CA LEU A 154 10.89 22.26 -11.98
C LEU A 154 12.10 21.36 -11.66
N ILE A 155 12.28 20.25 -12.38
CA ILE A 155 13.49 19.41 -12.23
C ILE A 155 14.76 20.19 -12.63
N ALA A 156 14.69 21.00 -13.69
CA ALA A 156 15.79 21.88 -14.09
C ALA A 156 16.10 22.97 -13.05
N LYS A 157 15.09 23.50 -12.35
CA LYS A 157 15.25 24.43 -11.21
C LYS A 157 16.03 23.75 -10.08
N HIS A 158 15.60 22.57 -9.63
CA HIS A 158 16.32 21.81 -8.61
C HIS A 158 17.77 21.49 -9.01
N ALA A 159 18.01 21.14 -10.28
CA ALA A 159 19.36 20.90 -10.80
C ALA A 159 20.26 22.15 -10.77
N ARG A 160 19.73 23.33 -11.10
CA ARG A 160 20.46 24.61 -10.98
C ARG A 160 20.76 24.97 -9.52
N GLU A 161 19.80 24.73 -8.63
CA GLU A 161 19.91 25.03 -7.20
C GLU A 161 20.72 23.99 -6.41
N LYS A 162 20.98 22.81 -6.98
CA LYS A 162 21.46 21.60 -6.28
C LYS A 162 20.58 21.24 -5.09
N SER A 163 19.27 21.45 -5.25
CA SER A 163 18.23 21.18 -4.27
C SER A 163 17.51 19.86 -4.60
N GLN A 164 16.76 19.31 -3.63
CA GLN A 164 16.22 17.95 -3.73
C GLN A 164 14.76 17.95 -4.18
N ALA A 165 14.49 17.47 -5.40
CA ALA A 165 13.13 17.26 -5.90
C ALA A 165 12.45 16.05 -5.22
N ASN A 166 11.15 16.15 -4.92
CA ASN A 166 10.32 14.99 -4.55
C ASN A 166 9.49 14.51 -5.73
N LEU A 167 9.96 13.46 -6.40
CA LEU A 167 9.32 12.95 -7.62
C LEU A 167 7.90 12.46 -7.37
N SER A 168 7.60 11.83 -6.23
CA SER A 168 6.23 11.42 -5.91
C SER A 168 5.25 12.58 -5.71
N ASP A 169 5.69 13.72 -5.13
CA ASP A 169 4.84 14.92 -5.00
C ASP A 169 4.61 15.56 -6.37
N LEU A 170 5.68 15.70 -7.16
CA LEU A 170 5.64 16.28 -8.51
C LEU A 170 4.82 15.43 -9.50
N PHE A 171 4.95 14.11 -9.48
CA PHE A 171 4.14 13.22 -10.34
C PHE A 171 2.66 13.23 -9.95
N PHE A 172 2.33 13.36 -8.67
CA PHE A 172 0.95 13.54 -8.23
C PHE A 172 0.37 14.87 -8.74
N ALA A 173 1.11 15.99 -8.59
CA ALA A 173 0.69 17.28 -9.12
C ALA A 173 0.55 17.28 -10.66
N PHE A 174 1.48 16.64 -11.37
CA PHE A 174 1.44 16.48 -12.82
C PHE A 174 0.17 15.75 -13.28
N SER A 175 -0.08 14.53 -12.78
CA SER A 175 -1.25 13.75 -13.22
C SER A 175 -2.56 14.36 -12.73
N ASN A 176 -2.58 15.03 -11.56
CA ASN A 176 -3.73 15.82 -11.10
C ASN A 176 -4.07 16.95 -12.07
N ASP A 177 -3.06 17.68 -12.55
CA ASP A 177 -3.24 18.72 -13.55
C ASP A 177 -3.68 18.15 -14.89
N VAL A 178 -3.06 17.07 -15.37
CA VAL A 178 -3.44 16.45 -16.66
C VAL A 178 -4.89 15.97 -16.62
N VAL A 179 -5.30 15.17 -15.62
CA VAL A 179 -6.67 14.65 -15.55
C VAL A 179 -7.71 15.75 -15.34
N THR A 180 -7.41 16.76 -14.51
CA THR A 180 -8.36 17.85 -14.23
C THR A 180 -8.55 18.73 -15.46
N ASN A 181 -7.47 19.16 -16.10
CA ASN A 181 -7.54 19.96 -17.33
C ASN A 181 -8.09 19.18 -18.54
N PHE A 182 -8.08 17.84 -18.49
CA PHE A 182 -8.69 16.96 -19.49
C PHE A 182 -10.21 16.83 -19.30
N LEU A 183 -10.67 16.66 -18.06
CA LEU A 183 -12.08 16.45 -17.71
C LEU A 183 -12.94 17.73 -17.72
N PHE A 184 -12.37 18.84 -17.26
CA PHE A 184 -13.10 20.05 -16.87
C PHE A 184 -12.67 21.29 -17.66
N ALA A 185 -13.49 22.33 -17.63
CA ALA A 185 -13.24 23.61 -18.28
C ALA A 185 -12.36 24.56 -17.44
N HIS A 186 -12.30 24.37 -16.11
CA HIS A 186 -11.40 25.15 -15.25
C HIS A 186 -9.94 24.69 -15.39
N LYS A 187 -8.99 25.65 -15.46
CA LYS A 187 -7.56 25.33 -15.44
C LYS A 187 -7.07 25.04 -14.01
N MET A 188 -6.42 23.89 -13.83
CA MET A 188 -5.66 23.52 -12.61
C MET A 188 -4.16 23.68 -12.85
N ASN A 189 -3.44 24.15 -11.83
CA ASN A 189 -1.98 24.33 -11.88
C ASN A 189 -1.29 23.92 -10.56
N SER A 190 -1.53 22.68 -10.12
CA SER A 190 -0.95 22.05 -8.94
C SER A 190 0.59 22.03 -8.99
N LEU A 191 1.17 21.93 -10.19
CA LEU A 191 2.63 21.99 -10.40
C LEU A 191 3.25 23.36 -10.08
N ALA A 192 2.48 24.43 -9.89
CA ALA A 192 3.03 25.74 -9.53
C ALA A 192 3.39 25.87 -8.03
N ASP A 193 2.95 24.94 -7.19
CA ASP A 193 3.16 24.97 -5.73
C ASP A 193 3.53 23.57 -5.22
N GLU A 194 4.83 23.34 -5.04
CA GLU A 194 5.41 22.06 -4.61
C GLU A 194 5.02 21.69 -3.17
N GLU A 195 4.80 22.68 -2.29
CA GLU A 195 4.38 22.45 -0.91
C GLU A 195 2.91 22.02 -0.87
N GLN A 196 2.03 22.74 -1.58
CA GLN A 196 0.63 22.38 -1.72
C GLN A 196 0.46 21.04 -2.47
N ALA A 197 1.35 20.69 -3.40
CA ALA A 197 1.39 19.37 -4.03
C ALA A 197 1.65 18.24 -3.00
N GLY A 198 2.69 18.39 -2.18
CA GLY A 198 3.02 17.43 -1.12
C GLY A 198 1.93 17.31 -0.05
N ILE A 199 1.33 18.44 0.35
CA ILE A 199 0.16 18.47 1.24
C ILE A 199 -1.01 17.70 0.61
N SER A 200 -1.35 17.99 -0.65
CA SER A 200 -2.48 17.35 -1.34
C SER A 200 -2.30 15.84 -1.50
N ARG A 201 -1.09 15.38 -1.85
CA ARG A 201 -0.79 13.94 -1.94
C ARG A 201 -0.85 13.26 -0.57
N ASN A 202 -0.33 13.88 0.48
CA ASN A 202 -0.48 13.34 1.84
C ASN A 202 -1.97 13.29 2.24
N ASN A 203 -2.74 14.33 1.97
CA ASN A 203 -4.17 14.38 2.28
C ASN A 203 -4.95 13.27 1.55
N SER A 204 -4.67 13.05 0.26
CA SER A 204 -5.23 11.93 -0.51
C SER A 204 -4.84 10.56 0.07
N ARG A 205 -3.56 10.38 0.46
CA ARG A 205 -3.10 9.17 1.18
C ARG A 205 -3.88 8.96 2.48
N GLN A 206 -4.09 10.01 3.30
CA GLN A 206 -4.86 9.90 4.55
C GLN A 206 -6.35 9.56 4.30
N LEU A 207 -6.95 10.10 3.24
CA LEU A 207 -8.31 9.72 2.82
C LEU A 207 -8.38 8.23 2.45
N LEU A 208 -7.39 7.73 1.71
CA LEU A 208 -7.29 6.32 1.33
C LEU A 208 -7.09 5.39 2.54
N LEU A 209 -6.44 5.82 3.63
CA LEU A 209 -6.36 5.02 4.86
C LEU A 209 -7.75 4.77 5.51
N GLY A 210 -8.73 5.64 5.26
CA GLY A 210 -10.10 5.49 5.79
C GLY A 210 -10.98 4.45 5.06
N VAL A 211 -10.56 3.94 3.90
CA VAL A 211 -11.41 3.13 3.00
C VAL A 211 -11.89 1.82 3.62
N HIS A 212 -11.10 1.20 4.50
CA HIS A 212 -11.51 -0.02 5.20
C HIS A 212 -12.52 0.27 6.30
N ILE A 213 -12.41 1.41 7.01
CA ILE A 213 -13.45 1.86 7.95
C ILE A 213 -14.77 2.10 7.21
N ASN A 214 -14.74 2.80 6.06
CA ASN A 214 -15.91 3.03 5.22
C ASN A 214 -16.57 1.72 4.72
N LYS A 215 -15.76 0.69 4.42
CA LYS A 215 -16.23 -0.64 3.99
C LYS A 215 -16.93 -1.41 5.12
N HIS A 216 -16.34 -1.44 6.32
CA HIS A 216 -16.87 -2.19 7.46
C HIS A 216 -18.00 -1.46 8.20
N PHE A 217 -17.92 -0.13 8.30
CA PHE A 217 -18.84 0.73 9.04
C PHE A 217 -19.34 1.91 8.18
N PRO A 218 -20.07 1.65 7.08
CA PRO A 218 -20.53 2.71 6.16
C PRO A 218 -21.43 3.76 6.82
N TRP A 219 -22.08 3.41 7.94
CA TRP A 219 -22.90 4.32 8.74
C TRP A 219 -22.11 5.43 9.44
N ILE A 220 -20.78 5.29 9.61
CA ILE A 220 -19.94 6.34 10.22
C ILE A 220 -19.86 7.58 9.31
N PRO A 221 -19.44 7.49 8.03
CA PRO A 221 -19.52 8.63 7.14
C PRO A 221 -20.96 9.09 6.88
N ASP A 222 -21.95 8.20 6.77
CA ASP A 222 -23.36 8.61 6.66
C ASP A 222 -23.80 9.50 7.84
N PHE A 223 -23.36 9.18 9.07
CA PHE A 223 -23.63 9.98 10.26
C PHE A 223 -22.86 11.31 10.25
N LEU A 224 -21.58 11.32 9.90
CA LEU A 224 -20.76 12.53 9.83
C LEU A 224 -21.23 13.51 8.74
N GLU A 225 -21.70 12.99 7.60
CA GLU A 225 -22.29 13.76 6.49
C GLU A 225 -23.67 14.34 6.89
N ALA A 226 -24.39 13.72 7.83
CA ALA A 226 -25.66 14.22 8.37
C ALA A 226 -25.50 15.28 9.49
N LEU A 227 -24.30 15.49 10.01
CA LEU A 227 -24.03 16.53 11.02
C LEU A 227 -23.85 17.93 10.37
N PRO A 228 -24.32 19.01 11.02
CA PRO A 228 -24.05 20.38 10.57
C PRO A 228 -22.57 20.64 10.30
N THR A 229 -22.26 21.37 9.24
CA THR A 229 -20.88 21.60 8.75
C THR A 229 -19.96 22.26 9.77
N SER A 230 -20.50 23.02 10.72
CA SER A 230 -19.76 23.59 11.87
C SER A 230 -19.27 22.54 12.87
N ILE A 231 -19.91 21.37 12.93
CA ILE A 231 -19.59 20.25 13.82
C ILE A 231 -18.77 19.19 13.07
N SER A 232 -19.13 18.87 11.82
CA SER A 232 -18.41 17.85 11.03
C SER A 232 -17.05 18.34 10.52
N ARG A 233 -16.93 19.58 10.03
CA ARG A 233 -15.67 20.06 9.41
C ARG A 233 -14.43 20.01 10.32
N PRO A 234 -14.49 20.31 11.63
CA PRO A 234 -13.35 20.12 12.55
C PRO A 234 -13.01 18.65 12.86
N LEU A 235 -13.92 17.71 12.59
CA LEU A 235 -13.75 16.27 12.86
C LEU A 235 -13.32 15.47 11.61
N MET A 236 -13.40 16.06 10.41
CA MET A 236 -13.04 15.40 9.16
C MET A 236 -11.52 15.43 8.91
N PRO A 237 -10.91 14.34 8.39
CA PRO A 237 -9.52 14.36 7.96
C PRO A 237 -9.33 15.30 6.76
N PRO A 238 -8.18 15.98 6.60
CA PRO A 238 -7.97 16.96 5.53
C PRO A 238 -8.30 16.47 4.12
N GLY A 239 -7.96 15.22 3.76
CA GLY A 239 -8.30 14.66 2.45
C GLY A 239 -9.80 14.52 2.17
N LEU A 240 -10.64 14.38 3.20
CA LEU A 240 -12.10 14.41 3.02
C LEU A 240 -12.60 15.84 2.74
N ILE A 241 -11.95 16.85 3.34
CA ILE A 241 -12.20 18.26 3.05
C ILE A 241 -11.76 18.57 1.61
N ASP A 242 -10.61 18.05 1.15
CA ASP A 242 -10.16 18.22 -0.24
C ASP A 242 -11.06 17.51 -1.26
N MET A 243 -11.58 16.32 -0.94
CA MET A 243 -12.59 15.64 -1.75
C MET A 243 -13.91 16.44 -1.82
N PHE A 244 -14.33 17.07 -0.72
CA PHE A 244 -15.50 17.95 -0.73
C PHE A 244 -15.24 19.26 -1.51
N ASN A 245 -14.05 19.86 -1.38
CA ASN A 245 -13.62 20.99 -2.20
C ASN A 245 -13.57 20.61 -3.70
N LEU A 246 -13.29 19.35 -4.05
CA LEU A 246 -13.37 18.83 -5.43
C LEU A 246 -14.84 18.67 -5.87
N PHE A 247 -15.70 18.03 -5.06
CA PHE A 247 -17.14 17.95 -5.34
C PHE A 247 -17.76 19.33 -5.58
N ASP A 248 -17.48 20.32 -4.72
CA ASP A 248 -18.05 21.67 -4.84
C ASP A 248 -17.58 22.38 -6.12
N ARG A 249 -16.32 22.20 -6.53
CA ARG A 249 -15.79 22.71 -7.82
C ARG A 249 -16.51 22.08 -9.02
N VAL A 250 -16.59 20.75 -9.06
CA VAL A 250 -17.26 20.01 -10.14
C VAL A 250 -18.76 20.35 -10.19
N ARG A 251 -19.43 20.40 -9.04
CA ARG A 251 -20.83 20.81 -8.91
C ARG A 251 -21.06 22.23 -9.42
N GLY A 252 -20.15 23.16 -9.10
CA GLY A 252 -20.18 24.54 -9.56
C GLY A 252 -20.10 24.65 -11.09
N GLU A 253 -19.17 23.94 -11.71
CA GLU A 253 -19.00 23.93 -13.18
C GLU A 253 -20.23 23.33 -13.90
N ILE A 254 -20.68 22.14 -13.49
CA ILE A 254 -21.88 21.49 -14.06
C ILE A 254 -23.11 22.37 -13.88
N SER A 255 -23.28 23.00 -12.71
CA SER A 255 -24.38 23.96 -12.47
C SER A 255 -24.29 25.19 -13.37
N GLY A 256 -23.09 25.65 -13.72
CA GLY A 256 -22.86 26.73 -14.68
C GLY A 256 -23.32 26.34 -16.09
N ILE A 257 -22.92 25.15 -16.57
CA ILE A 257 -23.32 24.60 -17.87
C ILE A 257 -24.85 24.45 -17.94
N MET A 258 -25.47 23.83 -16.94
CA MET A 258 -26.93 23.65 -16.87
C MET A 258 -27.68 25.00 -16.89
N LYS A 259 -27.17 26.01 -16.17
CA LYS A 259 -27.75 27.38 -16.19
C LYS A 259 -27.66 28.01 -17.58
N ALA A 260 -26.50 27.94 -18.23
CA ALA A 260 -26.29 28.50 -19.57
C ALA A 260 -27.19 27.83 -20.63
N GLN A 261 -27.39 26.51 -20.55
CA GLN A 261 -28.34 25.80 -21.40
C GLN A 261 -29.79 26.24 -21.14
N SER A 262 -30.18 26.43 -19.87
CA SER A 262 -31.54 26.83 -19.48
C SER A 262 -31.90 28.29 -19.83
N SER A 263 -30.92 29.19 -19.92
CA SER A 263 -31.15 30.62 -20.18
C SER A 263 -31.32 30.96 -21.66
N GLY A 264 -31.19 29.99 -22.57
CA GLY A 264 -31.31 30.22 -24.00
C GLY A 264 -30.21 31.11 -24.59
N ALA A 265 -29.07 31.25 -23.90
CA ALA A 265 -27.94 32.02 -24.39
C ALA A 265 -27.44 31.45 -25.74
N ASP A 266 -27.54 32.25 -26.80
CA ASP A 266 -27.45 31.76 -28.18
C ASP A 266 -26.09 31.13 -28.50
N ARG A 267 -26.10 29.97 -29.17
CA ARG A 267 -24.92 29.18 -29.56
C ARG A 267 -24.13 29.81 -30.73
N LYS A 268 -24.08 31.15 -30.80
CA LYS A 268 -23.70 31.91 -32.01
C LYS A 268 -22.70 33.05 -31.79
N SER A 269 -22.10 33.18 -30.61
CA SER A 269 -21.09 34.21 -30.32
C SER A 269 -19.63 33.72 -30.46
N GLY A 270 -19.28 33.23 -31.66
CA GLY A 270 -17.89 33.26 -32.16
C GLY A 270 -16.81 32.46 -31.41
N ARG A 271 -17.13 31.63 -30.42
CA ARG A 271 -16.16 30.77 -29.74
C ARG A 271 -15.82 29.60 -30.68
N SER A 272 -14.53 29.48 -31.03
CA SER A 272 -14.07 28.66 -32.16
C SER A 272 -14.58 27.22 -32.13
N THR A 273 -15.00 26.70 -33.28
CA THR A 273 -15.40 25.29 -33.48
C THR A 273 -14.17 24.38 -33.52
N THR A 274 -13.43 24.33 -32.42
CA THR A 274 -12.14 23.63 -32.33
C THR A 274 -11.86 23.11 -30.91
N GLU A 275 -11.44 21.85 -30.86
CA GLU A 275 -10.73 21.15 -29.77
C GLU A 275 -11.44 20.72 -28.47
N LYS A 276 -12.46 21.42 -27.92
CA LYS A 276 -13.14 20.94 -26.69
C LYS A 276 -14.57 21.48 -26.46
N GLU A 277 -15.56 20.59 -26.52
CA GLU A 277 -16.70 20.66 -25.58
C GLU A 277 -16.26 20.01 -24.27
N ALA A 278 -16.68 20.54 -23.11
CA ALA A 278 -16.35 19.90 -21.84
C ALA A 278 -17.07 18.55 -21.70
N VAL A 279 -16.42 17.55 -21.10
CA VAL A 279 -16.96 16.18 -20.97
C VAL A 279 -18.40 16.21 -20.40
N TYR A 280 -18.62 17.06 -19.41
CA TYR A 280 -19.92 17.22 -18.73
C TYR A 280 -20.99 17.94 -19.55
N GLU A 281 -20.61 18.86 -20.45
CA GLU A 281 -21.57 19.51 -21.35
C GLU A 281 -22.18 18.48 -22.31
N SER A 282 -21.32 17.66 -22.92
CA SER A 282 -21.74 16.58 -23.82
C SER A 282 -22.56 15.51 -23.09
N LEU A 283 -22.18 15.13 -21.85
CA LEU A 283 -22.96 14.19 -21.02
C LEU A 283 -24.36 14.72 -20.64
N LEU A 284 -24.52 16.03 -20.39
CA LEU A 284 -25.81 16.64 -20.07
C LEU A 284 -26.80 16.61 -21.25
N VAL A 285 -26.30 16.79 -22.48
CA VAL A 285 -27.14 16.76 -23.69
C VAL A 285 -27.31 15.36 -24.30
N ASN A 286 -26.59 14.36 -23.82
CA ASN A 286 -26.62 13.00 -24.39
C ASN A 286 -27.97 12.30 -24.14
N GLU A 287 -28.78 12.19 -25.19
CA GLU A 287 -30.11 11.56 -25.16
C GLU A 287 -30.08 10.06 -24.85
N SER A 288 -28.95 9.37 -25.09
CA SER A 288 -28.82 7.94 -24.75
C SER A 288 -28.76 7.69 -23.23
N LEU A 289 -28.51 8.73 -22.41
CA LEU A 289 -28.55 8.65 -20.96
C LEU A 289 -29.96 8.97 -20.43
N PRO A 290 -30.56 8.10 -19.60
CA PRO A 290 -31.77 8.41 -18.85
C PRO A 290 -31.62 9.70 -18.02
N PRO A 291 -32.70 10.45 -17.71
CA PRO A 291 -32.62 11.70 -16.94
C PRO A 291 -31.90 11.54 -15.59
N GLN A 292 -32.04 10.39 -14.93
CA GLN A 292 -31.37 10.06 -13.67
C GLN A 292 -29.84 10.07 -13.81
N GLU A 293 -29.34 9.62 -14.96
CA GLU A 293 -27.91 9.55 -15.30
C GLU A 293 -27.32 10.89 -15.76
N ARG A 294 -28.16 11.92 -15.88
CA ARG A 294 -27.78 13.31 -16.17
C ARG A 294 -27.99 14.25 -14.98
N THR A 295 -28.27 13.69 -13.79
CA THR A 295 -28.40 14.49 -12.55
C THR A 295 -27.06 15.04 -12.08
N LEU A 296 -27.09 16.26 -11.54
CA LEU A 296 -25.93 16.98 -11.00
C LEU A 296 -25.09 16.11 -10.05
N THR A 297 -25.71 15.52 -9.03
CA THR A 297 -25.02 14.67 -8.03
C THR A 297 -24.38 13.41 -8.62
N ARG A 298 -24.96 12.80 -9.68
CA ARG A 298 -24.35 11.64 -10.34
C ARG A 298 -23.13 12.05 -11.16
N LEU A 299 -23.22 13.16 -11.89
CA LEU A 299 -22.11 13.68 -12.71
C LEU A 299 -20.98 14.26 -11.85
N GLU A 300 -21.31 14.85 -10.72
CA GLU A 300 -20.38 15.29 -9.66
C GLU A 300 -19.56 14.12 -9.09
N GLN A 301 -20.22 13.02 -8.71
CA GLN A 301 -19.55 11.81 -8.22
C GLN A 301 -18.75 11.08 -9.31
N GLU A 302 -19.18 11.17 -10.58
CA GLU A 302 -18.38 10.70 -11.72
C GLU A 302 -17.10 11.54 -11.89
N GLY A 303 -17.20 12.87 -11.83
CA GLY A 303 -16.03 13.77 -11.98
C GLY A 303 -14.99 13.59 -10.88
N ALA A 304 -15.42 13.52 -9.62
CA ALA A 304 -14.51 13.24 -8.51
C ALA A 304 -13.84 11.86 -8.64
N LEU A 305 -14.59 10.82 -9.07
CA LEU A 305 -14.02 9.49 -9.28
C LEU A 305 -12.99 9.46 -10.42
N LEU A 306 -13.30 10.11 -11.55
CA LEU A 306 -12.40 10.14 -12.70
C LEU A 306 -11.13 10.94 -12.40
N ALA A 307 -11.23 12.05 -11.67
CA ALA A 307 -10.08 12.82 -11.20
C ALA A 307 -9.21 12.00 -10.24
N LEU A 308 -9.77 11.49 -9.14
CA LEU A 308 -9.01 10.70 -8.15
C LEU A 308 -8.32 9.47 -8.77
N ALA A 309 -9.01 8.75 -9.67
CA ALA A 309 -8.45 7.59 -10.35
C ALA A 309 -7.34 7.95 -11.36
N GLY A 310 -7.46 9.10 -12.03
CA GLY A 310 -6.46 9.63 -12.96
C GLY A 310 -5.28 10.31 -12.30
N THR A 311 -5.38 10.76 -11.04
CA THR A 311 -4.25 11.32 -10.30
C THR A 311 -3.34 10.22 -9.74
N GLU A 312 -3.87 9.36 -8.84
CA GLU A 312 -3.02 8.43 -8.06
C GLU A 312 -2.39 7.33 -8.91
N SER A 313 -3.13 6.77 -9.88
CA SER A 313 -2.71 5.58 -10.63
C SER A 313 -1.46 5.81 -11.52
N PRO A 314 -1.41 6.84 -12.39
CA PRO A 314 -0.19 7.16 -13.14
C PRO A 314 0.91 7.73 -12.23
N ALA A 315 0.61 8.56 -11.23
CA ALA A 315 1.63 9.12 -10.32
C ALA A 315 2.39 8.04 -9.53
N LEU A 316 1.69 7.00 -9.06
CA LEU A 316 2.30 5.82 -8.47
C LEU A 316 3.14 5.05 -9.52
N SER A 317 2.59 4.82 -10.72
CA SER A 317 3.28 4.04 -11.76
C SER A 317 4.55 4.76 -12.28
N LEU A 318 4.56 6.09 -12.34
CA LEU A 318 5.76 6.91 -12.53
C LEU A 318 6.74 6.74 -11.36
N SER A 319 6.28 6.86 -10.12
CA SER A 319 7.14 6.72 -8.92
C SER A 319 7.85 5.35 -8.88
N ILE A 320 7.13 4.26 -9.18
CA ILE A 320 7.69 2.91 -9.28
C ILE A 320 8.70 2.81 -10.43
N ALA A 321 8.36 3.28 -11.63
CA ALA A 321 9.23 3.21 -12.80
C ALA A 321 10.53 4.00 -12.58
N PHE A 322 10.45 5.24 -12.09
CA PHE A 322 11.63 6.06 -11.82
C PHE A 322 12.49 5.51 -10.69
N TYR A 323 11.91 5.01 -9.59
CA TYR A 323 12.70 4.33 -8.56
C TYR A 323 13.54 3.20 -9.16
N HIS A 324 12.92 2.30 -9.94
CA HIS A 324 13.62 1.15 -10.49
C HIS A 324 14.62 1.52 -11.60
N LEU A 325 14.34 2.53 -12.42
CA LEU A 325 15.29 3.07 -13.40
C LEU A 325 16.54 3.64 -12.70
N LEU A 326 16.37 4.50 -11.70
CA LEU A 326 17.49 5.11 -10.98
C LEU A 326 18.26 4.12 -10.09
N ALA A 327 17.59 3.06 -9.62
CA ALA A 327 18.23 1.96 -8.90
C ALA A 327 18.98 0.96 -9.81
N ASN A 328 18.72 0.96 -11.14
CA ASN A 328 19.31 -0.01 -12.08
C ASN A 328 19.91 0.69 -13.32
N PRO A 329 21.15 1.21 -13.23
CA PRO A 329 21.80 1.97 -14.31
C PRO A 329 21.89 1.24 -15.66
N SER A 330 21.93 -0.10 -15.67
CA SER A 330 21.89 -0.91 -16.90
C SER A 330 20.58 -0.76 -17.67
N ILE A 331 19.45 -0.73 -16.96
CA ILE A 331 18.11 -0.55 -17.53
C ILE A 331 17.95 0.91 -18.01
N LEU A 332 18.36 1.87 -17.19
CA LEU A 332 18.34 3.30 -17.53
C LEU A 332 19.15 3.61 -18.79
N ASN A 333 20.39 3.10 -18.88
CA ASN A 333 21.26 3.35 -20.04
C ASN A 333 20.74 2.67 -21.32
N ARG A 334 20.13 1.48 -21.21
CA ARG A 334 19.48 0.85 -22.37
C ARG A 334 18.23 1.62 -22.82
N LEU A 335 17.45 2.17 -21.89
CA LEU A 335 16.31 3.03 -22.23
C LEU A 335 16.76 4.33 -22.91
N ARG A 336 17.84 4.97 -22.44
CA ARG A 336 18.45 6.13 -23.09
C ARG A 336 18.88 5.82 -24.53
N ALA A 337 19.56 4.69 -24.75
CA ALA A 337 19.98 4.26 -26.09
C ALA A 337 18.80 3.99 -27.05
N GLU A 338 17.64 3.53 -26.56
CA GLU A 338 16.43 3.43 -27.41
C GLU A 338 15.82 4.83 -27.67
N LEU A 339 15.79 5.70 -26.66
CA LEU A 339 15.29 7.08 -26.79
C LEU A 339 16.12 7.97 -27.73
N GLU A 340 17.42 7.69 -27.90
CA GLU A 340 18.29 8.36 -28.87
C GLU A 340 17.87 8.10 -30.34
N THR A 341 17.05 7.08 -30.61
CA THR A 341 16.58 6.75 -31.97
C THR A 341 15.45 7.65 -32.49
N VAL A 342 14.90 8.54 -31.66
CA VAL A 342 13.81 9.47 -32.04
C VAL A 342 14.10 10.90 -31.59
N PRO A 343 13.46 11.92 -32.20
CA PRO A 343 13.66 13.33 -31.84
C PRO A 343 13.43 13.65 -30.36
N VAL A 344 13.97 14.79 -29.91
CA VAL A 344 13.80 15.29 -28.55
C VAL A 344 12.32 15.54 -28.25
N ASP A 345 11.64 16.15 -29.21
CA ASP A 345 10.22 16.52 -29.27
C ASP A 345 9.29 15.39 -29.79
N ALA A 346 9.73 14.13 -29.70
CA ALA A 346 8.97 12.98 -30.23
C ALA A 346 7.56 12.88 -29.62
N SER A 347 6.55 12.92 -30.49
CA SER A 347 5.14 12.77 -30.14
C SER A 347 4.82 11.38 -29.54
N TRP A 348 3.71 11.27 -28.83
CA TRP A 348 3.30 9.99 -28.21
C TRP A 348 3.23 8.82 -29.22
N PRO A 349 2.68 8.96 -30.46
CA PRO A 349 2.72 7.91 -31.49
C PRO A 349 4.11 7.57 -32.08
N GLN A 350 5.15 8.33 -31.74
CA GLN A 350 6.54 7.94 -32.01
C GLN A 350 7.10 7.16 -30.82
N LEU A 351 6.88 7.64 -29.60
CA LEU A 351 7.31 6.98 -28.36
C LEU A 351 6.70 5.58 -28.17
N GLU A 352 5.43 5.37 -28.54
CA GLU A 352 4.79 4.04 -28.46
C GLU A 352 5.42 2.95 -29.34
N LYS A 353 6.25 3.33 -30.32
CA LYS A 353 6.98 2.40 -31.18
C LYS A 353 8.27 1.90 -30.52
N LEU A 354 8.71 2.55 -29.45
CA LEU A 354 9.91 2.22 -28.69
C LEU A 354 9.61 1.04 -27.76
N SER A 355 10.14 -0.11 -28.14
CA SER A 355 9.81 -1.42 -27.55
C SER A 355 10.22 -1.53 -26.09
N TYR A 356 11.34 -0.90 -25.71
CA TYR A 356 11.89 -0.91 -24.37
C TYR A 356 11.24 0.14 -23.47
N LEU A 357 10.94 1.34 -23.99
CA LEU A 357 10.09 2.32 -23.29
C LEU A 357 8.74 1.70 -22.91
N MET A 358 8.07 1.05 -23.86
CA MET A 358 6.79 0.37 -23.59
C MET A 358 6.94 -0.83 -22.65
N ALA A 359 8.09 -1.49 -22.62
CA ALA A 359 8.39 -2.56 -21.66
C ALA A 359 8.65 -2.05 -20.24
N VAL A 360 9.36 -0.92 -20.10
CA VAL A 360 9.58 -0.21 -18.82
C VAL A 360 8.24 0.28 -18.25
N ILE A 361 7.35 0.80 -19.11
CA ILE A 361 5.98 1.21 -18.73
C ILE A 361 5.15 0.01 -18.26
N GLU A 362 5.18 -1.12 -18.96
CA GLU A 362 4.43 -2.33 -18.56
C GLU A 362 4.94 -2.92 -17.23
N GLU A 363 6.26 -2.89 -16.98
CA GLU A 363 6.84 -3.36 -15.73
C GLU A 363 6.56 -2.40 -14.56
N GLY A 364 6.59 -1.09 -14.79
CA GLY A 364 6.18 -0.07 -13.82
C GLY A 364 4.70 -0.21 -13.43
N ASN A 365 3.82 -0.41 -14.42
CA ASN A 365 2.40 -0.72 -14.20
C ASN A 365 2.20 -2.07 -13.47
N ARG A 366 3.08 -3.06 -13.70
CA ARG A 366 3.01 -4.35 -13.01
C ARG A 366 3.38 -4.22 -11.53
N LEU A 367 4.44 -3.48 -11.20
CA LEU A 367 4.89 -3.30 -9.81
C LEU A 367 4.19 -2.16 -9.06
N SER A 368 3.41 -1.30 -9.72
CA SER A 368 2.42 -0.44 -9.04
C SER A 368 1.16 -1.19 -8.62
N PHE A 369 0.97 -2.43 -9.12
CA PHE A 369 -0.18 -3.31 -8.88
C PHE A 369 -1.55 -2.75 -9.27
N GLY A 370 -1.64 -1.54 -9.82
CA GLY A 370 -2.89 -0.85 -10.16
C GLY A 370 -3.86 -0.77 -8.98
N VAL A 371 -5.13 -1.12 -9.22
CA VAL A 371 -6.13 -1.20 -8.15
C VAL A 371 -5.95 -2.50 -7.36
N THR A 372 -5.37 -2.41 -6.17
CA THR A 372 -5.03 -3.55 -5.30
C THR A 372 -6.23 -4.20 -4.62
N ALA A 373 -7.28 -3.42 -4.38
CA ALA A 373 -8.48 -3.90 -3.70
C ALA A 373 -9.15 -5.06 -4.46
N ARG A 374 -9.74 -5.99 -3.70
CA ARG A 374 -10.37 -7.21 -4.24
C ARG A 374 -11.54 -6.88 -5.18
N ILE A 375 -11.23 -6.85 -6.47
CA ILE A 375 -12.17 -6.60 -7.57
C ILE A 375 -13.04 -7.84 -7.84
N GLY A 376 -13.89 -8.20 -6.87
CA GLY A 376 -14.86 -9.28 -6.99
C GLY A 376 -15.83 -9.09 -8.16
N ARG A 377 -16.17 -10.21 -8.82
CA ARG A 377 -17.20 -10.30 -9.86
C ARG A 377 -18.23 -11.35 -9.48
N ARG A 378 -19.49 -11.09 -9.82
CA ARG A 378 -20.61 -12.03 -9.69
C ARG A 378 -21.02 -12.48 -11.08
N ALA A 379 -20.84 -13.77 -11.38
CA ALA A 379 -21.43 -14.40 -12.56
C ALA A 379 -22.94 -14.62 -12.33
N HIS A 380 -23.74 -14.60 -13.40
CA HIS A 380 -25.17 -14.91 -13.34
C HIS A 380 -25.47 -16.42 -13.41
N GLU A 381 -24.47 -17.23 -13.75
CA GLU A 381 -24.50 -18.69 -13.92
C GLU A 381 -23.63 -19.41 -12.87
N GLU A 382 -23.82 -20.72 -12.69
CA GLU A 382 -22.89 -21.55 -11.91
C GLU A 382 -21.57 -21.68 -12.68
N LEU A 383 -20.44 -21.47 -11.99
CA LEU A 383 -19.11 -21.71 -12.56
C LEU A 383 -18.54 -23.02 -12.01
N ILE A 384 -17.80 -23.76 -12.85
CA ILE A 384 -16.99 -24.89 -12.39
C ILE A 384 -15.53 -24.44 -12.40
N TYR A 385 -14.95 -24.25 -11.22
CA TYR A 385 -13.51 -24.06 -11.08
C TYR A 385 -12.79 -25.40 -11.16
N THR A 386 -11.76 -25.47 -11.99
CA THR A 386 -10.79 -26.57 -12.07
C THR A 386 -9.41 -25.94 -12.16
N PRO A 387 -8.41 -26.36 -11.36
CA PRO A 387 -7.08 -25.76 -11.39
C PRO A 387 -6.44 -25.81 -12.78
N SER A 388 -5.96 -24.66 -13.25
CA SER A 388 -5.23 -24.53 -14.51
C SER A 388 -3.72 -24.74 -14.31
N PRO A 389 -2.94 -24.93 -15.40
CA PRO A 389 -1.47 -24.96 -15.33
C PRO A 389 -0.82 -23.70 -14.75
N TYR A 390 -1.56 -22.59 -14.65
CA TYR A 390 -1.07 -21.34 -14.08
C TYR A 390 -1.35 -21.18 -12.58
N ALA A 391 -2.04 -22.13 -11.95
CA ALA A 391 -2.29 -22.12 -10.50
C ALA A 391 -0.97 -22.10 -9.72
N THR A 392 -0.81 -21.11 -8.83
CA THR A 392 0.49 -20.80 -8.21
C THR A 392 0.77 -21.58 -6.93
N THR A 393 -0.18 -22.39 -6.45
CA THR A 393 0.01 -23.33 -5.35
C THR A 393 -0.55 -24.72 -5.70
N PRO A 394 0.12 -25.83 -5.29
CA PRO A 394 -0.34 -27.18 -5.61
C PRO A 394 -1.75 -27.46 -5.06
N GLY A 395 -2.74 -27.50 -5.95
CA GLY A 395 -4.09 -27.94 -5.62
C GLY A 395 -4.18 -29.47 -5.56
N THR A 396 -5.22 -29.98 -4.90
CA THR A 396 -5.55 -31.42 -4.83
C THR A 396 -6.08 -32.01 -6.16
N GLY A 397 -5.89 -31.31 -7.28
CA GLY A 397 -6.54 -31.58 -8.57
C GLY A 397 -8.07 -31.43 -8.59
N LYS A 398 -8.69 -31.13 -7.44
CA LYS A 398 -10.14 -31.13 -7.24
C LYS A 398 -10.82 -29.94 -7.92
N SER A 399 -11.85 -30.21 -8.71
CA SER A 399 -12.79 -29.21 -9.21
C SER A 399 -13.84 -28.82 -8.15
N TYR A 400 -14.30 -27.58 -8.21
CA TYR A 400 -15.30 -27.02 -7.28
C TYR A 400 -16.40 -26.30 -8.06
N LYS A 401 -17.66 -26.64 -7.78
CA LYS A 401 -18.82 -25.84 -8.20
C LYS A 401 -18.86 -24.53 -7.40
N ILE A 402 -19.07 -23.42 -8.08
CA ILE A 402 -19.25 -22.08 -7.53
C ILE A 402 -20.67 -21.63 -7.89
N PRO A 403 -21.60 -21.53 -6.93
CA PRO A 403 -22.98 -21.13 -7.20
C PRO A 403 -23.09 -19.77 -7.90
N ALA A 404 -24.13 -19.61 -8.70
CA ALA A 404 -24.45 -18.33 -9.34
C ALA A 404 -24.51 -17.17 -8.32
N ARG A 405 -24.14 -15.97 -8.77
CA ARG A 405 -24.06 -14.72 -7.98
C ARG A 405 -23.03 -14.73 -6.83
N THR A 406 -22.23 -15.77 -6.66
CA THR A 406 -21.08 -15.77 -5.75
C THR A 406 -20.02 -14.74 -6.19
N PRO A 407 -19.53 -13.85 -5.30
CA PRO A 407 -18.34 -13.06 -5.53
C PRO A 407 -17.09 -13.93 -5.70
N LEU A 408 -16.43 -13.82 -6.86
CA LEU A 408 -15.12 -14.41 -7.14
C LEU A 408 -14.12 -13.30 -7.51
N SER A 409 -12.92 -13.31 -6.92
CA SER A 409 -11.85 -12.35 -7.20
C SER A 409 -10.50 -13.02 -7.46
N ILE A 410 -9.66 -12.36 -8.27
CA ILE A 410 -8.22 -12.57 -8.35
C ILE A 410 -7.59 -11.20 -8.06
N SER A 411 -6.83 -11.09 -6.98
CA SER A 411 -6.11 -9.87 -6.63
C SER A 411 -5.00 -9.54 -7.63
N THR A 412 -4.71 -8.26 -7.83
CA THR A 412 -3.56 -7.86 -8.67
C THR A 412 -2.25 -8.38 -8.07
N LEU A 413 -2.12 -8.43 -6.74
CA LEU A 413 -1.02 -9.11 -6.06
C LEU A 413 -0.85 -10.56 -6.54
N SER A 414 -1.90 -11.39 -6.53
CA SER A 414 -1.81 -12.76 -7.07
C SER A 414 -1.52 -12.78 -8.56
N ALA A 415 -2.12 -11.90 -9.36
CA ALA A 415 -1.94 -11.87 -10.81
C ALA A 415 -0.50 -11.53 -11.20
N HIS A 416 0.05 -10.48 -10.59
CA HIS A 416 1.36 -9.91 -10.89
C HIS A 416 2.52 -10.62 -10.21
N THR A 417 2.27 -11.41 -9.15
CA THR A 417 3.29 -12.25 -8.48
C THR A 417 3.21 -13.74 -8.82
N ALA A 418 2.35 -14.12 -9.77
CA ALA A 418 2.24 -15.50 -10.23
C ALA A 418 3.53 -15.98 -10.90
N GLN A 419 4.36 -16.74 -10.18
CA GLN A 419 5.66 -17.25 -10.67
C GLN A 419 5.52 -18.13 -11.93
N SER A 420 4.35 -18.73 -12.16
CA SER A 420 3.96 -19.44 -13.39
C SER A 420 3.93 -18.56 -14.64
N VAL A 421 3.94 -17.23 -14.49
CA VAL A 421 3.93 -16.22 -15.56
C VAL A 421 5.08 -15.21 -15.41
N PHE A 422 5.37 -14.80 -14.18
CA PHE A 422 6.36 -13.79 -13.81
C PHE A 422 7.45 -14.40 -12.90
N PRO A 423 8.48 -15.06 -13.47
CA PRO A 423 9.68 -15.45 -12.73
C PRO A 423 10.33 -14.24 -12.05
N ASP A 424 10.81 -14.46 -10.82
CA ASP A 424 11.31 -13.44 -9.90
C ASP A 424 10.40 -12.19 -9.87
N PRO A 425 9.16 -12.33 -9.35
CA PRO A 425 8.09 -11.37 -9.61
C PRO A 425 8.30 -10.00 -8.97
N PHE A 426 9.15 -9.86 -7.95
CA PHE A 426 9.46 -8.56 -7.35
C PHE A 426 10.67 -7.87 -8.00
N THR A 427 11.35 -8.54 -8.93
CA THR A 427 12.40 -7.93 -9.76
C THR A 427 11.75 -7.09 -10.86
N PHE A 428 12.18 -5.84 -11.01
CA PHE A 428 11.83 -4.98 -12.14
C PHE A 428 12.71 -5.39 -13.34
N ASP A 429 12.10 -6.09 -14.29
CA ASP A 429 12.75 -6.63 -15.48
C ASP A 429 11.89 -6.28 -16.71
N PRO A 430 12.28 -5.28 -17.52
CA PRO A 430 11.57 -4.97 -18.76
C PRO A 430 11.70 -6.05 -19.85
N GLU A 431 12.75 -6.89 -19.84
CA GLU A 431 12.97 -7.89 -20.89
C GLU A 431 11.79 -8.87 -20.98
N ARG A 432 11.12 -9.15 -19.86
CA ARG A 432 9.95 -10.03 -19.81
C ARG A 432 8.77 -9.58 -20.69
N TRP A 433 8.73 -8.33 -21.16
CA TRP A 433 7.68 -7.80 -22.03
C TRP A 433 8.03 -7.81 -23.52
N LEU A 434 9.25 -8.21 -23.87
CA LEU A 434 9.75 -8.24 -25.25
C LEU A 434 9.47 -9.60 -25.94
N GLY A 435 9.63 -9.60 -27.26
CA GLY A 435 9.50 -10.81 -28.09
C GLY A 435 8.11 -11.45 -28.04
N GLU A 436 8.05 -12.76 -28.24
CA GLU A 436 6.79 -13.53 -28.25
C GLU A 436 6.28 -13.83 -26.83
N ALA A 437 7.17 -14.26 -25.94
CA ALA A 437 6.85 -14.52 -24.54
C ALA A 437 6.27 -13.26 -23.85
N GLY A 438 6.75 -12.06 -24.19
CA GLY A 438 6.20 -10.80 -23.72
C GLY A 438 4.78 -10.52 -24.21
N ARG A 439 4.46 -10.80 -25.49
CA ARG A 439 3.10 -10.67 -26.02
C ARG A 439 2.10 -11.56 -25.29
N GLU A 440 2.49 -12.81 -25.02
CA GLU A 440 1.65 -13.74 -24.24
C GLU A 440 1.55 -13.31 -22.76
N ARG A 441 2.64 -12.85 -22.16
CA ARG A 441 2.67 -12.33 -20.78
C ARG A 441 1.74 -11.12 -20.58
N LYS A 442 1.55 -10.26 -21.58
CA LYS A 442 0.54 -9.17 -21.54
C LYS A 442 -0.90 -9.66 -21.33
N ARG A 443 -1.23 -10.92 -21.61
CA ARG A 443 -2.53 -11.51 -21.27
C ARG A 443 -2.78 -11.61 -19.76
N PHE A 444 -1.75 -11.47 -18.92
CA PHE A 444 -1.83 -11.53 -17.45
C PHE A 444 -1.60 -10.15 -16.78
N GLN A 445 -1.36 -9.10 -17.56
CA GLN A 445 -1.27 -7.72 -17.07
C GLN A 445 -2.63 -7.31 -16.47
N MET A 446 -2.67 -7.04 -15.17
CA MET A 446 -3.88 -6.71 -14.42
C MET A 446 -3.92 -5.30 -13.83
N ALA A 447 -2.90 -4.46 -14.07
CA ALA A 447 -2.84 -3.08 -13.58
C ALA A 447 -4.06 -2.24 -14.00
N PHE A 448 -4.41 -2.31 -15.29
CA PHE A 448 -5.62 -1.70 -15.85
C PHE A 448 -6.89 -2.57 -15.70
N THR A 449 -6.78 -3.73 -15.05
CA THR A 449 -7.81 -4.78 -14.95
C THR A 449 -8.32 -5.28 -16.32
N LYS A 450 -9.36 -6.12 -16.34
CA LYS A 450 -9.79 -6.88 -17.53
C LYS A 450 -11.26 -6.75 -17.91
N GLY A 451 -11.53 -7.16 -19.16
CA GLY A 451 -12.88 -7.37 -19.71
C GLY A 451 -13.71 -6.10 -19.84
N SER A 452 -15.03 -6.23 -19.68
CA SER A 452 -16.00 -5.13 -19.79
C SER A 452 -15.79 -4.01 -18.76
N ARG A 453 -15.03 -4.29 -17.69
CA ARG A 453 -14.73 -3.39 -16.57
C ARG A 453 -13.28 -2.87 -16.57
N LYS A 454 -12.49 -3.08 -17.63
CA LYS A 454 -11.10 -2.57 -17.74
C LYS A 454 -11.04 -1.06 -17.58
N CYS A 455 -9.86 -0.50 -17.27
CA CYS A 455 -9.68 0.94 -17.09
C CYS A 455 -10.23 1.75 -18.29
N LEU A 456 -10.68 2.97 -18.01
CA LEU A 456 -11.23 3.88 -19.01
C LEU A 456 -10.12 4.72 -19.66
N GLY A 457 -9.28 5.37 -18.86
CA GLY A 457 -8.19 6.26 -19.31
C GLY A 457 -6.88 5.57 -19.67
N ILE A 458 -6.91 4.34 -20.22
CA ILE A 458 -5.68 3.61 -20.60
C ILE A 458 -4.84 4.41 -21.61
N GLU A 459 -5.50 5.00 -22.61
CA GLU A 459 -4.84 5.80 -23.64
C GLU A 459 -4.20 7.08 -23.06
N LEU A 460 -4.87 7.74 -22.10
CA LEU A 460 -4.36 8.94 -21.44
C LEU A 460 -3.16 8.61 -20.54
N ALA A 461 -3.26 7.56 -19.72
CA ALA A 461 -2.16 7.09 -18.89
C ALA A 461 -0.95 6.66 -19.73
N ASN A 462 -1.16 5.99 -20.88
CA ASN A 462 -0.06 5.64 -21.79
C ASN A 462 0.62 6.89 -22.37
N ALA A 463 -0.13 7.97 -22.66
CA ALA A 463 0.44 9.23 -23.12
C ALA A 463 1.27 9.93 -22.03
N GLU A 464 0.71 10.06 -20.81
CA GLU A 464 1.41 10.59 -19.64
C GLU A 464 2.71 9.84 -19.35
N LEU A 465 2.63 8.51 -19.19
CA LEU A 465 3.77 7.67 -18.84
C LEU A 465 4.86 7.73 -19.93
N SER A 466 4.49 7.70 -21.22
CA SER A 466 5.45 7.77 -22.32
C SER A 466 6.20 9.11 -22.34
N LEU A 467 5.47 10.22 -22.25
CA LEU A 467 6.05 11.57 -22.38
C LEU A 467 6.92 11.92 -21.17
N VAL A 468 6.46 11.68 -19.93
CA VAL A 468 7.24 11.96 -18.71
C VAL A 468 8.52 11.12 -18.66
N ILE A 469 8.43 9.81 -18.94
CA ILE A 469 9.60 8.93 -18.92
C ILE A 469 10.59 9.34 -20.01
N ALA A 470 10.13 9.56 -21.25
CA ALA A 470 11.01 9.95 -22.35
C ALA A 470 11.74 11.29 -22.12
N VAL A 471 11.03 12.30 -21.59
CA VAL A 471 11.62 13.63 -21.35
C VAL A 471 12.61 13.59 -20.18
N LEU A 472 12.23 13.06 -19.02
CA LEU A 472 13.10 13.14 -17.83
C LEU A 472 14.32 12.20 -17.92
N VAL A 473 14.16 10.99 -18.51
CA VAL A 473 15.28 10.04 -18.68
C VAL A 473 16.34 10.55 -19.66
N ARG A 474 15.91 11.29 -20.70
CA ARG A 474 16.80 11.89 -21.70
C ARG A 474 17.45 13.20 -21.19
N SER A 475 16.73 13.99 -20.39
CA SER A 475 17.15 15.35 -20.00
C SER A 475 18.01 15.41 -18.72
N TYR A 476 17.93 14.43 -17.82
CA TYR A 476 18.56 14.52 -16.50
C TYR A 476 19.29 13.24 -16.07
N ASP A 477 20.48 13.41 -15.49
CA ASP A 477 21.12 12.45 -14.61
C ASP A 477 20.65 12.67 -13.18
N MET A 478 19.74 11.81 -12.71
CA MET A 478 19.18 11.85 -11.35
C MET A 478 19.75 10.69 -10.52
N VAL A 479 19.95 10.90 -9.22
CA VAL A 479 20.30 9.82 -8.28
C VAL A 479 19.33 9.79 -7.08
N LEU A 480 19.11 8.60 -6.52
CA LEU A 480 18.27 8.41 -5.34
C LEU A 480 18.96 8.93 -4.07
N TYR A 481 18.28 9.78 -3.30
CA TYR A 481 18.70 10.24 -1.97
C TYR A 481 17.70 9.75 -0.91
N GLU A 482 18.21 9.17 0.18
CA GLU A 482 17.43 8.61 1.32
C GLU A 482 16.27 7.66 0.96
N THR A 483 16.22 7.13 -0.27
CA THR A 483 15.15 6.27 -0.79
C THR A 483 15.70 4.84 -1.01
N ASP A 484 14.97 3.81 -0.58
CA ASP A 484 15.28 2.42 -0.94
C ASP A 484 14.02 1.59 -1.28
N ALA A 485 14.20 0.28 -1.51
CA ALA A 485 13.13 -0.59 -1.97
C ALA A 485 11.90 -0.63 -1.04
N ARG A 486 12.06 -0.25 0.24
CA ARG A 486 10.98 -0.18 1.24
C ARG A 486 10.02 1.00 1.03
N ASP A 487 10.44 1.98 0.23
CA ASP A 487 9.65 3.17 -0.12
C ASP A 487 8.81 2.97 -1.40
N VAL A 488 9.02 1.85 -2.10
CA VAL A 488 8.19 1.39 -3.23
C VAL A 488 7.53 0.02 -3.02
N SER A 489 8.00 -0.78 -2.06
CA SER A 489 7.47 -2.12 -1.80
C SER A 489 5.99 -2.07 -1.42
N PHE A 490 5.15 -2.85 -2.10
CA PHE A 490 3.75 -3.02 -1.73
C PHE A 490 3.65 -3.70 -0.36
N GLU A 491 3.37 -2.91 0.68
CA GLU A 491 3.29 -3.33 2.08
C GLU A 491 1.87 -3.25 2.64
N HIS A 492 1.03 -2.33 2.15
CA HIS A 492 -0.35 -2.16 2.64
C HIS A 492 -1.33 -1.93 1.48
N ASP A 493 -2.45 -2.65 1.46
CA ASP A 493 -3.56 -2.43 0.52
C ASP A 493 -4.51 -1.36 1.06
N TYR A 494 -4.59 -0.25 0.33
CA TYR A 494 -5.57 0.81 0.53
C TYR A 494 -6.21 1.22 -0.81
N GLN A 495 -6.58 0.21 -1.60
CA GLN A 495 -7.02 0.29 -3.01
C GLN A 495 -5.92 0.65 -4.01
N ILE A 496 -4.84 1.29 -3.57
CA ILE A 496 -3.54 1.33 -4.24
C ILE A 496 -2.49 0.60 -3.37
N ALA A 497 -1.40 0.19 -4.00
CA ALA A 497 -0.24 -0.33 -3.28
C ALA A 497 0.45 0.80 -2.50
N MET A 498 0.51 0.68 -1.17
CA MET A 498 1.23 1.64 -0.32
C MET A 498 2.51 1.02 0.26
N PRO A 499 3.62 1.79 0.33
CA PRO A 499 4.80 1.42 1.11
C PRO A 499 4.54 1.55 2.61
N LYS A 500 5.51 1.10 3.41
CA LYS A 500 5.45 1.10 4.87
C LYS A 500 4.93 2.43 5.42
N ILE A 501 4.01 2.39 6.39
CA ILE A 501 3.53 3.60 7.08
C ILE A 501 4.72 4.35 7.69
N GLY A 502 4.84 5.65 7.36
CA GLY A 502 5.99 6.50 7.72
C GLY A 502 7.18 6.48 6.77
N SER A 503 7.12 5.73 5.65
CA SER A 503 8.06 5.85 4.53
C SER A 503 8.13 7.28 3.97
N LYS A 504 9.34 7.71 3.60
CA LYS A 504 9.58 8.91 2.79
C LYS A 504 9.33 8.54 1.32
N ALA A 505 8.71 9.42 0.56
CA ALA A 505 8.29 9.07 -0.81
C ALA A 505 9.47 8.98 -1.80
N VAL A 506 9.21 8.49 -3.02
CA VAL A 506 10.27 8.27 -4.01
C VAL A 506 10.89 9.60 -4.42
N GLY A 507 12.19 9.70 -4.17
CA GLY A 507 12.92 10.93 -4.40
C GLY A 507 12.85 11.85 -3.19
N LYS A 508 13.96 11.95 -2.50
CA LYS A 508 14.78 13.13 -2.74
C LYS A 508 15.74 12.76 -3.88
N CYS A 509 16.04 13.68 -4.77
CA CYS A 509 17.06 13.47 -5.80
C CYS A 509 18.09 14.58 -5.74
N ASP A 510 19.37 14.22 -5.61
CA ASP A 510 20.46 15.13 -5.95
C ASP A 510 20.65 15.07 -7.47
N ALA A 511 20.90 16.23 -8.08
CA ALA A 511 21.00 16.42 -9.53
C ALA A 511 22.40 16.94 -9.91
N SER A 512 23.42 16.42 -9.22
CA SER A 512 24.80 16.90 -9.25
C SER A 512 25.73 16.03 -10.12
N SER A 513 25.90 16.38 -11.41
CA SER A 513 27.05 15.89 -12.18
C SER A 513 27.50 16.79 -13.34
N LEU A 514 28.60 17.51 -13.10
CA LEU A 514 29.69 17.73 -14.07
C LEU A 514 31.01 17.35 -13.35
N PRO A 515 32.11 17.06 -14.06
CA PRO A 515 32.99 15.96 -13.70
C PRO A 515 33.78 16.09 -12.38
N LEU A 516 34.11 14.91 -11.84
CA LEU A 516 34.87 14.67 -10.60
C LEU A 516 36.15 15.52 -10.48
N PRO A 517 36.40 16.05 -9.27
CA PRO A 517 37.72 16.01 -8.66
C PRO A 517 37.81 15.00 -7.52
N SER A 518 39.02 14.54 -7.24
CA SER A 518 39.35 13.61 -6.15
C SER A 518 39.47 14.30 -4.78
N SER A 519 39.32 13.50 -3.72
CA SER A 519 39.48 13.85 -2.29
C SER A 519 38.40 14.78 -1.69
N GLY A 520 38.10 14.71 -0.38
CA GLY A 520 38.57 13.71 0.57
C GLY A 520 38.68 14.18 2.02
N GLU A 521 37.63 14.80 2.58
CA GLU A 521 37.61 15.26 3.98
C GLU A 521 36.34 14.84 4.72
N CYS A 522 36.42 14.79 6.05
CA CYS A 522 35.31 14.44 6.94
C CYS A 522 35.45 15.20 8.27
N TYR A 523 34.53 16.13 8.54
CA TYR A 523 34.50 16.84 9.81
C TYR A 523 34.10 15.91 10.97
N GLY A 524 34.80 16.06 12.10
CA GLY A 524 34.41 15.46 13.37
C GLY A 524 33.38 16.33 14.10
N VAL A 525 32.61 15.73 15.00
CA VAL A 525 31.67 16.41 15.90
C VAL A 525 32.07 16.07 17.34
N ASP A 526 32.15 17.08 18.21
CA ASP A 526 32.40 16.88 19.63
C ASP A 526 31.15 16.33 20.34
N VAL A 527 31.36 15.46 21.34
CA VAL A 527 30.29 14.69 22.01
C VAL A 527 30.43 14.80 23.54
N SER A 528 30.68 16.02 24.00
CA SER A 528 31.04 16.35 25.39
C SER A 528 29.84 16.55 26.35
N SER A 529 28.59 16.45 25.87
CA SER A 529 27.41 16.99 26.59
C SER A 529 26.17 16.08 26.69
N TRP A 530 26.31 14.74 26.67
CA TRP A 530 25.17 13.81 26.84
C TRP A 530 25.44 12.70 27.87
N GLN A 531 24.55 12.57 28.87
CA GLN A 531 24.59 11.50 29.89
C GLN A 531 24.02 10.17 29.34
N ARG A 532 24.45 9.03 29.91
CA ARG A 532 24.30 7.69 29.30
C ARG A 532 23.79 6.60 30.23
N PHE A 533 23.06 5.65 29.65
CA PHE A 533 22.80 4.27 30.09
C PHE A 533 22.66 3.45 28.77
N GLY A 534 23.01 2.17 28.60
CA GLY A 534 23.64 1.15 29.45
C GLY A 534 24.09 -0.13 28.71
N TRP A 535 23.26 -0.80 27.86
CA TRP A 535 23.65 -2.08 27.19
C TRP A 535 25.01 -1.97 26.48
N GLU A 536 25.86 -2.98 26.64
CA GLU A 536 27.18 -2.99 26.01
C GLU A 536 27.17 -3.48 24.56
N MET A 537 27.78 -2.67 23.69
CA MET A 537 28.28 -3.12 22.39
C MET A 537 29.78 -2.84 22.31
N LEU A 538 30.54 -3.86 21.92
CA LEU A 538 31.99 -3.80 21.74
C LEU A 538 32.32 -3.79 20.24
N ARG A 539 33.25 -2.92 19.86
CA ARG A 539 33.73 -2.79 18.48
C ARG A 539 35.25 -2.88 18.44
N CYS A 540 35.80 -3.73 17.58
CA CYS A 540 37.24 -3.89 17.46
C CYS A 540 37.85 -2.90 16.45
N ARG A 541 38.92 -2.22 16.84
CA ARG A 541 39.73 -1.37 15.96
C ARG A 541 41.14 -1.91 15.88
N ALA A 542 41.54 -2.34 14.69
CA ALA A 542 42.92 -2.72 14.41
C ALA A 542 43.74 -1.47 14.06
N ASN A 543 44.80 -1.21 14.82
CA ASN A 543 45.88 -0.28 14.48
C ASN A 543 47.19 -1.07 14.39
N PHE A 544 48.21 -0.51 13.74
CA PHE A 544 49.53 -1.14 13.61
C PHE A 544 50.12 -1.52 14.98
N GLY A 545 50.11 -2.82 15.31
CA GLY A 545 50.62 -3.38 16.56
C GLY A 545 49.60 -4.12 17.43
N GLY A 546 48.28 -3.97 17.22
CA GLY A 546 47.30 -4.74 18.01
C GLY A 546 45.83 -4.34 17.84
N PHE A 547 44.97 -5.13 18.50
CA PHE A 547 43.53 -4.89 18.58
C PHE A 547 43.17 -4.04 19.79
N SER A 548 42.34 -3.01 19.58
CA SER A 548 41.82 -2.12 20.62
C SER A 548 40.30 -2.11 20.56
N PHE A 549 39.61 -2.40 21.67
CA PHE A 549 38.16 -2.41 21.73
C PHE A 549 37.61 -1.04 22.13
N THR A 550 36.62 -0.56 21.38
CA THR A 550 35.83 0.64 21.69
C THR A 550 34.45 0.19 22.17
N ARG A 551 33.96 0.78 23.27
CA ARG A 551 32.76 0.36 24.00
C ARG A 551 31.69 1.46 23.95
N ALA A 552 30.43 1.09 23.73
CA ALA A 552 29.27 1.96 23.87
C ALA A 552 28.23 1.36 24.83
N GLU A 553 27.43 2.24 25.44
CA GLU A 553 26.47 1.96 26.51
C GLU A 553 25.11 2.53 26.06
N CYS A 554 24.11 1.70 25.73
CA CYS A 554 22.81 2.14 25.17
C CYS A 554 21.62 1.36 25.77
N THR A 555 20.76 1.92 26.63
CA THR A 555 19.56 1.24 27.21
C THR A 555 18.29 1.63 26.48
N VAL A 556 17.27 0.76 26.51
CA VAL A 556 15.91 1.10 26.06
C VAL A 556 14.87 0.71 27.12
N ALA A 557 14.87 1.39 28.27
CA ALA A 557 13.90 1.16 29.35
C ALA A 557 13.46 2.49 29.98
N ALA A 558 12.23 2.55 30.51
CA ALA A 558 11.65 3.78 31.06
C ALA A 558 12.20 4.05 32.49
N PRO A 559 13.02 5.08 32.72
CA PRO A 559 13.76 5.28 33.98
C PRO A 559 12.89 5.73 35.16
N PHE A 560 11.58 5.88 34.95
CA PHE A 560 10.60 6.17 36.01
C PHE A 560 9.98 4.92 36.64
N TYR A 561 10.23 3.73 36.06
CA TYR A 561 9.64 2.46 36.48
C TYR A 561 10.65 1.38 36.89
N PHE A 562 11.92 1.57 36.52
CA PHE A 562 13.02 0.62 36.73
C PHE A 562 14.29 1.40 37.09
N GLN A 563 14.98 1.01 38.15
CA GLN A 563 16.22 1.65 38.58
C GLN A 563 17.44 1.05 37.83
N PRO A 564 18.44 1.87 37.47
CA PRO A 564 19.69 1.37 36.89
C PRO A 564 20.73 1.07 37.98
N GLY A 565 21.22 -0.17 38.00
CA GLY A 565 22.44 -0.54 38.71
C GLY A 565 23.70 -0.05 38.01
N ARG A 566 24.86 -0.24 38.64
CA ARG A 566 26.16 0.04 38.03
C ARG A 566 27.22 -0.97 38.46
N LEU A 567 27.92 -1.54 37.48
CA LEU A 567 29.04 -2.45 37.64
C LEU A 567 30.37 -1.72 37.41
N SER A 568 31.40 -2.11 38.16
CA SER A 568 32.75 -1.57 37.97
C SER A 568 33.34 -2.09 36.65
N GLY A 569 33.92 -1.21 35.84
CA GLY A 569 34.37 -1.53 34.46
C GLY A 569 33.22 -1.63 33.44
N PHE A 570 32.12 -2.29 33.81
CA PHE A 570 30.98 -2.59 32.92
C PHE A 570 29.84 -1.55 32.94
N GLY A 571 30.01 -0.42 33.63
CA GLY A 571 29.12 0.74 33.50
C GLY A 571 27.70 0.48 34.04
N PRO A 572 26.68 1.25 33.61
CA PRO A 572 25.32 1.10 34.09
C PRO A 572 24.58 -0.08 33.45
N PHE A 573 23.85 -0.83 34.26
CA PHE A 573 23.04 -1.99 33.89
C PHE A 573 21.61 -1.82 34.41
N GLN A 574 20.61 -2.38 33.76
CA GLN A 574 19.20 -2.22 34.13
C GLN A 574 18.43 -3.47 33.74
N ASP A 575 17.54 -3.96 34.60
CA ASP A 575 16.65 -5.06 34.23
C ASP A 575 15.68 -4.61 33.14
N GLY A 576 15.46 -5.48 32.16
CA GLY A 576 14.86 -5.10 30.89
C GLY A 576 14.74 -6.29 29.96
N GLY A 577 13.71 -7.11 30.20
CA GLY A 577 13.44 -8.35 29.46
C GLY A 577 13.69 -8.24 27.95
N VAL A 578 14.48 -9.20 27.45
CA VAL A 578 15.14 -9.21 26.11
C VAL A 578 14.19 -8.84 24.95
N ARG A 579 12.90 -9.19 25.08
CA ARG A 579 11.85 -9.01 24.07
C ARG A 579 11.40 -7.56 23.86
N ALA A 580 11.46 -6.71 24.89
CA ALA A 580 10.98 -5.33 24.84
C ALA A 580 12.12 -4.31 24.79
N ASN A 581 13.12 -4.50 25.65
CA ASN A 581 14.15 -3.50 25.94
C ASN A 581 15.53 -3.88 25.35
N GLY A 582 15.64 -5.03 24.68
CA GLY A 582 16.91 -5.64 24.25
C GLY A 582 17.71 -4.85 23.20
N PRO A 583 19.04 -5.06 23.11
CA PRO A 583 19.95 -4.24 22.31
C PRO A 583 19.81 -4.42 20.79
N LEU A 584 18.99 -5.38 20.35
CA LEU A 584 18.66 -5.64 18.95
C LEU A 584 17.23 -5.21 18.57
N ALA A 585 16.49 -4.59 19.50
CA ALA A 585 15.30 -3.83 19.15
C ALA A 585 15.69 -2.63 18.26
N ILE A 586 14.74 -2.15 17.45
CA ILE A 586 14.94 -1.09 16.45
C ILE A 586 15.56 0.19 17.06
N ILE A 587 15.30 0.47 18.34
CA ILE A 587 15.77 1.67 19.02
C ILE A 587 17.27 1.59 19.34
N ALA A 588 17.75 0.53 19.99
CA ALA A 588 19.16 0.38 20.35
C ALA A 588 20.09 0.29 19.13
N LEU A 589 19.67 -0.39 18.06
CA LEU A 589 20.41 -0.41 16.79
C LEU A 589 20.43 0.97 16.11
N ARG A 590 19.38 1.78 16.26
CA ARG A 590 19.32 3.16 15.76
C ARG A 590 20.23 4.10 16.54
N GLU A 591 20.30 3.96 17.86
CA GLU A 591 21.21 4.74 18.71
C GLU A 591 22.68 4.35 18.50
N SER A 592 22.98 3.05 18.37
CA SER A 592 24.30 2.57 17.93
C SER A 592 24.69 3.14 16.55
N GLY A 593 23.72 3.28 15.64
CA GLY A 593 23.89 3.96 14.35
C GLY A 593 24.09 5.48 14.43
N ILE A 594 23.77 6.13 15.56
CA ILE A 594 24.08 7.54 15.82
C ILE A 594 25.49 7.67 16.42
N ILE A 595 25.86 6.78 17.35
CA ILE A 595 27.20 6.75 17.99
C ILE A 595 28.29 6.32 17.00
N TRP A 596 27.99 5.39 16.10
CA TRP A 596 28.91 4.92 15.06
C TRP A 596 28.27 4.91 13.65
N PRO A 597 28.07 6.06 12.99
CA PRO A 597 27.34 6.17 11.71
C PRO A 597 27.92 5.35 10.53
N ARG A 598 29.15 4.84 10.64
CA ARG A 598 29.78 3.94 9.66
C ARG A 598 29.64 2.45 9.99
N ALA A 599 28.93 2.08 11.06
CA ALA A 599 28.65 0.70 11.44
C ALA A 599 27.17 0.38 11.20
N LYS A 600 26.89 -0.67 10.44
CA LYS A 600 25.51 -1.18 10.21
C LYS A 600 25.17 -2.42 11.05
N ARG A 601 26.11 -2.89 11.87
CA ARG A 601 25.99 -4.02 12.82
C ARG A 601 27.03 -3.89 13.95
N HIS A 602 26.85 -4.65 15.02
CA HIS A 602 27.90 -4.94 16.00
C HIS A 602 28.93 -5.92 15.43
N ASP A 603 30.14 -5.95 16.01
CA ASP A 603 31.14 -6.99 15.72
C ASP A 603 31.01 -8.18 16.71
N LEU A 604 30.45 -7.95 17.90
CA LEU A 604 30.13 -8.94 18.91
C LEU A 604 28.97 -8.42 19.78
N LEU A 605 28.04 -9.29 20.17
CA LEU A 605 27.03 -9.01 21.20
C LEU A 605 27.23 -9.95 22.40
N LEU A 606 27.15 -9.40 23.61
CA LEU A 606 27.25 -10.15 24.86
C LEU A 606 25.92 -10.07 25.64
N SER A 607 25.41 -11.23 26.07
CA SER A 607 24.29 -11.36 27.00
C SER A 607 24.78 -11.97 28.31
N VAL A 608 24.42 -11.38 29.45
CA VAL A 608 24.71 -11.91 30.78
C VAL A 608 23.40 -12.39 31.42
N GLY A 609 23.44 -13.47 32.20
CA GLY A 609 22.27 -14.05 32.86
C GLY A 609 22.59 -14.76 34.18
N THR A 610 21.54 -14.99 34.97
CA THR A 610 21.58 -15.50 36.35
C THR A 610 21.71 -17.02 36.47
N GLY A 611 21.86 -17.74 35.36
CA GLY A 611 21.99 -19.20 35.31
C GLY A 611 20.80 -20.02 35.85
N PHE A 612 19.71 -19.37 36.24
CA PHE A 612 18.55 -20.05 36.82
C PHE A 612 17.74 -20.82 35.78
N THR A 613 17.54 -22.13 36.01
CA THR A 613 16.62 -22.96 35.23
C THR A 613 15.44 -23.41 36.08
N ALA A 614 14.22 -23.08 35.65
CA ALA A 614 13.00 -23.47 36.35
C ALA A 614 12.75 -24.99 36.27
N PRO A 615 12.26 -25.64 37.35
CA PRO A 615 11.88 -27.05 37.31
C PRO A 615 10.67 -27.27 36.39
N ALA A 616 10.72 -28.31 35.57
CA ALA A 616 9.65 -28.62 34.61
C ALA A 616 8.32 -28.94 35.31
N LEU A 617 7.29 -28.15 35.03
CA LEU A 617 5.95 -28.30 35.61
C LEU A 617 5.15 -29.43 34.95
N ASP A 618 4.90 -30.51 35.68
CA ASP A 618 4.05 -31.62 35.21
C ASP A 618 2.60 -31.15 34.92
N HIS A 619 2.09 -31.49 33.74
CA HIS A 619 0.85 -30.94 33.19
C HIS A 619 -0.38 -31.82 33.49
N GLY A 620 -0.67 -31.96 34.78
CA GLY A 620 -1.84 -32.70 35.29
C GLY A 620 -3.19 -32.23 34.71
N LEU A 621 -4.01 -33.19 34.28
CA LEU A 621 -5.26 -32.97 33.52
C LEU A 621 -6.30 -32.01 34.14
N ARG A 622 -6.25 -31.73 35.45
CA ARG A 622 -7.26 -30.91 36.15
C ARG A 622 -7.25 -29.43 35.77
N HIS A 623 -6.17 -28.86 35.24
CA HIS A 623 -6.09 -27.41 35.00
C HIS A 623 -6.84 -26.90 33.75
N LYS A 624 -7.21 -27.75 32.79
CA LYS A 624 -7.81 -27.31 31.51
C LYS A 624 -9.17 -26.61 31.63
N ALA A 625 -9.88 -26.75 32.76
CA ALA A 625 -11.19 -26.12 32.97
C ALA A 625 -11.13 -24.67 33.49
N TRP A 626 -10.05 -24.28 34.17
CA TRP A 626 -9.89 -22.94 34.77
C TRP A 626 -9.05 -21.99 33.92
N ASP A 627 -8.39 -22.51 32.88
CA ASP A 627 -7.36 -21.80 32.12
C ASP A 627 -7.96 -21.01 30.92
N SER A 628 -8.91 -20.11 31.19
CA SER A 628 -9.54 -19.26 30.18
C SER A 628 -8.61 -18.15 29.66
N ALA A 629 -8.99 -17.46 28.59
CA ALA A 629 -8.11 -16.50 27.92
C ALA A 629 -7.68 -15.31 28.81
N LEU A 630 -8.56 -14.85 29.71
CA LEU A 630 -8.28 -13.72 30.61
C LEU A 630 -7.19 -14.06 31.67
N PRO A 631 -7.27 -15.15 32.45
CA PRO A 631 -6.18 -15.60 33.32
C PRO A 631 -4.86 -15.96 32.62
N ARG A 632 -4.87 -16.23 31.30
CA ARG A 632 -3.64 -16.37 30.51
C ARG A 632 -3.07 -15.02 30.11
N LEU A 633 -3.91 -14.09 29.67
CA LEU A 633 -3.52 -12.71 29.38
C LEU A 633 -2.96 -12.03 30.64
N PHE A 634 -3.62 -12.22 31.79
CA PHE A 634 -3.22 -11.68 33.08
C PHE A 634 -1.91 -12.29 33.60
N ARG A 635 -1.65 -13.59 33.35
CA ARG A 635 -0.32 -14.17 33.59
C ARG A 635 0.72 -13.64 32.60
N ALA A 636 0.41 -13.52 31.30
CA ALA A 636 1.32 -12.91 30.33
C ALA A 636 1.70 -11.44 30.66
N THR A 637 0.92 -10.74 31.49
CA THR A 637 1.23 -9.41 32.02
C THR A 637 1.83 -9.38 33.44
N MET A 638 1.89 -10.52 34.15
CA MET A 638 2.30 -10.57 35.58
C MET A 638 3.41 -11.60 35.87
N SER A 639 3.42 -12.76 35.24
CA SER A 639 4.55 -13.69 35.29
C SER A 639 5.62 -13.22 34.31
N SER A 640 6.58 -12.45 34.84
CA SER A 640 7.72 -11.91 34.10
C SER A 640 8.55 -13.03 33.45
N ALA A 641 8.38 -13.20 32.14
CA ALA A 641 9.29 -14.00 31.31
C ALA A 641 10.64 -13.31 31.07
N SER A 642 10.90 -12.15 31.70
CA SER A 642 12.21 -11.47 31.68
C SER A 642 13.26 -12.24 32.49
N MET A 643 12.84 -12.92 33.56
CA MET A 643 13.74 -13.55 34.52
C MET A 643 14.23 -14.95 34.08
N ASP A 644 13.51 -15.64 33.19
CA ASP A 644 14.12 -16.67 32.36
C ASP A 644 14.85 -15.99 31.19
N GLY A 645 15.99 -15.40 31.53
CA GLY A 645 16.82 -14.70 30.56
C GLY A 645 17.35 -15.61 29.45
N GLN A 646 17.36 -16.94 29.65
CA GLN A 646 17.90 -17.90 28.68
C GLN A 646 16.85 -18.25 27.62
N GLN A 647 15.63 -18.66 28.03
CA GLN A 647 14.54 -18.89 27.08
C GLN A 647 14.07 -17.57 26.45
N GLY A 648 14.08 -16.46 27.20
CA GLY A 648 13.83 -15.12 26.66
C GLY A 648 14.84 -14.71 25.57
N LEU A 649 16.12 -15.08 25.71
CA LEU A 649 17.11 -14.90 24.65
C LEU A 649 16.86 -15.85 23.47
N PHE A 650 16.57 -17.13 23.70
CA PHE A 650 16.27 -18.08 22.62
C PHE A 650 15.05 -17.66 21.79
N GLU A 651 13.98 -17.18 22.43
CA GLU A 651 12.83 -16.60 21.70
C GLU A 651 13.23 -15.35 20.90
N ALA A 652 14.05 -14.46 21.46
CA ALA A 652 14.56 -13.30 20.72
C ALA A 652 15.41 -13.71 19.50
N LEU A 653 16.31 -14.71 19.66
CA LEU A 653 17.15 -15.26 18.60
C LEU A 653 16.34 -15.85 17.43
N ILE A 654 15.09 -16.28 17.62
CA ILE A 654 14.21 -16.73 16.52
C ILE A 654 13.95 -15.56 15.56
N TYR A 655 13.55 -14.40 16.09
CA TYR A 655 13.13 -13.22 15.32
C TYR A 655 14.28 -12.41 14.69
N LEU A 656 15.53 -12.68 15.07
CA LEU A 656 16.69 -12.02 14.47
C LEU A 656 16.95 -12.46 13.01
N PRO A 657 17.51 -11.58 12.17
CA PRO A 657 18.09 -11.97 10.88
C PRO A 657 19.19 -13.03 11.05
N HIS A 658 19.29 -13.98 10.11
CA HIS A 658 20.29 -15.06 10.19
C HIS A 658 21.75 -14.58 10.27
N TRP A 659 22.07 -13.39 9.73
CA TRP A 659 23.43 -12.84 9.75
C TRP A 659 23.90 -12.34 11.11
N SER A 660 22.99 -12.13 12.09
CA SER A 660 23.34 -11.61 13.44
C SER A 660 23.31 -12.69 14.53
N LYS A 661 23.24 -13.97 14.16
CA LYS A 661 23.17 -15.10 15.10
C LYS A 661 24.54 -15.73 15.44
N PRO A 662 25.56 -15.73 14.57
CA PRO A 662 26.89 -16.28 14.91
C PRO A 662 27.62 -15.47 15.99
N ASP A 663 27.43 -14.15 15.99
CA ASP A 663 28.24 -13.20 16.77
C ASP A 663 27.62 -12.85 18.14
N VAL A 664 26.80 -13.75 18.69
CA VAL A 664 26.13 -13.59 20.00
C VAL A 664 26.73 -14.58 21.01
N LEU A 665 27.37 -14.04 22.05
CA LEU A 665 27.83 -14.83 23.20
C LEU A 665 26.90 -14.62 24.39
N ARG A 666 26.70 -15.69 25.17
CA ARG A 666 26.00 -15.64 26.45
C ARG A 666 26.92 -16.14 27.57
N LEU A 667 26.90 -15.43 28.70
CA LEU A 667 27.51 -15.86 29.95
C LEU A 667 26.41 -16.01 30.99
N ASP A 668 26.28 -17.20 31.57
CA ASP A 668 25.38 -17.47 32.70
C ASP A 668 26.22 -17.72 33.96
N GLN A 669 25.95 -16.95 35.02
CA GLN A 669 26.53 -17.15 36.34
C GLN A 669 25.40 -17.55 37.29
N ALA A 670 25.43 -18.80 37.77
CA ALA A 670 24.40 -19.32 38.66
C ALA A 670 24.48 -18.66 40.04
N ILE A 671 23.39 -18.03 40.46
CA ILE A 671 23.27 -17.34 41.75
C ILE A 671 22.70 -18.33 42.80
N PRO A 672 23.28 -18.43 44.02
CA PRO A 672 22.87 -19.42 45.02
C PRO A 672 21.60 -19.06 45.83
N SER A 673 21.04 -17.86 45.62
CA SER A 673 19.81 -17.37 46.23
C SER A 673 18.55 -17.81 45.43
N PRO A 674 17.33 -17.68 45.98
CA PRO A 674 16.12 -17.74 45.16
C PRO A 674 16.17 -16.68 44.05
N LEU A 675 15.48 -16.95 42.92
CA LEU A 675 15.39 -16.05 41.78
C LEU A 675 14.97 -14.63 42.24
N PRO A 676 15.74 -13.57 41.92
CA PRO A 676 15.42 -12.20 42.33
C PRO A 676 14.07 -11.71 41.82
N GLU A 677 13.57 -10.61 42.41
CA GLU A 677 12.43 -9.88 41.86
C GLU A 677 12.85 -9.00 40.67
N LEU A 678 11.87 -8.60 39.86
CA LEU A 678 12.07 -7.66 38.75
C LEU A 678 12.59 -6.33 39.33
N ASP A 679 13.65 -5.78 38.72
CA ASP A 679 14.38 -4.57 39.21
C ASP A 679 15.25 -4.76 40.47
N ASP A 680 15.48 -5.98 40.98
CA ASP A 680 16.42 -6.22 42.10
C ASP A 680 17.89 -6.12 41.66
N ILE A 681 18.37 -4.87 41.61
CA ILE A 681 19.76 -4.50 41.32
C ILE A 681 20.77 -5.16 42.28
N SER A 682 20.40 -5.43 43.54
CA SER A 682 21.36 -5.87 44.54
C SER A 682 21.99 -7.21 44.18
N VAL A 683 21.17 -8.10 43.61
CA VAL A 683 21.57 -9.43 43.11
C VAL A 683 22.26 -9.35 41.73
N LEU A 684 22.19 -8.21 41.03
CA LEU A 684 22.96 -7.95 39.80
C LEU A 684 24.38 -7.41 40.06
N GLN A 685 24.79 -7.24 41.32
CA GLN A 685 26.13 -6.79 41.71
C GLN A 685 27.02 -7.88 42.34
N GLU A 686 26.48 -9.08 42.59
CA GLU A 686 27.21 -10.27 43.08
C GLU A 686 27.79 -11.13 41.94
#